data_AF-A0AAV6PSA2-F1
#
_entry.id   AF-A0AAV6PSA2-F1
#
_cell.length_a   1.000
_cell.length_b   1.000
_cell.length_c   1.000
_cell.angle_alpha   90.00
_cell.angle_beta   90.00
_cell.angle_gamma   90.00
#
_symmetry.space_group_name_H-M   'P 1'
#
loop_
_entity.id
_entity.type
_entity.pdbx_description
1 polymer ?
#
loop_
_entity_poly.entity_id
_entity_poly.type
_entity_poly.pdbx_seq_one_letter_code
_entity_poly.pdbx_strand_id
1 'polypeptide(L)'
;MGTLLLLCALGALLSCPSSAGFVGREFVLSFMQNWIKDYETPSHRLYITAVEANTKVTVSVPPLKFRQEETLNAGEGVTVSLPAQVEMYGSVKSPNSVRIEASADVAVTSLNYKLYTADTSLVYPTTEWGNEYFIFTPGQHTCGTFKEFSVTNGKQRNRIEIVPQGPIVFQHHVYMKGARMVIDLQPYESVQLQSMDDVSGSRVSSQYPVAVFTGHSCTWRFSRCDHVNEQLLPVSSWGSSFIVPPLTLQDKHDSVIIQASQPTHVTVRNGNTEQVINMIGGQTVTIKSQKETVFIQADQGIQVLMFFNGKSFGWHKYYDPFLMSILSTDRFCTSYSLEALKGFDNQALVVVRTSALGKLRIDGRRLPRNVQWKKVAGTDFSWTQIPHSGRHVVSSSDSHFALYSIGFKNRNSYGAPAQCLQSVKSALPGTCWAKGDPHYHSFDGRRFDFMGTCTYVIAKNCGKNDSPAFEVLAQNENRGNLRVSYVALVTVKVYDVSITVARSETGRVRIDNIVWNLPVTLNNNKLVMSHSGRFVLIETDFGLTVRYDWNHQLIVTLSSSFAGKTCGLCGNFNGNPNDDFTTPSGTHARGAVAFGSSWKVPGLVKDPLCRDDCVGGCEKCEDKLMKKWEGTSFCGLITLVVNGPFSKCHSIIDPHTYLENCKYDVCMGGGNHHFLCQALEAYADACQGAGIQVQDWRRVSECPAKCPANSHYELCGNACPVTCSDPNAPSKCKRPCVETCTCNAGFLLSGGQCVPADQCGCTFEGRYVPAGESFWADQGCRSWCKCLPGKRQVDCQNKGCGAGTLCQVIEGIRTCESVSYSTCKASGDPHYTTFDKKRFDFQGTCVYQLVALCSKRPELVPFEIFVEDDHRGSKVVSFTKLVEIKVYSLSIVITRTHVGQIMVNNELVKLPIDLAGGQLSAFKKGPNAVVTTNFGLQVSFDRKSVVSVTLPSNYMGAVCGLCGNYNGKSQDDLIPKNGKAQEVVSSLFFQDSLDCDVLKENIMRTNELLYEARNVPVRGHVMPLDGSKYHEDS
;
A
#
# COMPACT_ATOMS: atom_id res chain seq x y z
N MET A 1 55.74 -7.47 34.09
CA MET A 1 55.91 -6.27 33.24
C MET A 1 55.36 -6.59 31.85
N GLY A 2 54.49 -5.73 31.30
CA GLY A 2 53.90 -5.83 29.95
C GLY A 2 52.51 -6.50 29.91
N THR A 3 51.43 -5.90 30.41
CA THR A 3 50.57 -4.84 29.82
C THR A 3 49.91 -5.24 28.49
N LEU A 4 48.76 -5.93 28.58
CA LEU A 4 47.79 -6.14 27.50
C LEU A 4 46.68 -5.09 27.67
N LEU A 5 46.54 -4.18 26.72
CA LEU A 5 45.61 -3.03 26.80
C LEU A 5 44.27 -3.36 26.13
N LEU A 6 43.20 -3.11 26.90
CA LEU A 6 41.79 -3.15 26.55
C LEU A 6 41.46 -2.30 25.32
N LEU A 7 40.58 -2.81 24.46
CA LEU A 7 39.67 -1.99 23.65
C LEU A 7 38.23 -2.38 24.00
N CYS A 8 37.59 -1.49 24.76
CA CYS A 8 36.20 -1.57 25.20
C CYS A 8 35.23 -1.56 24.02
N ALA A 9 34.30 -2.51 24.03
CA ALA A 9 33.07 -2.47 23.25
C ALA A 9 32.21 -1.29 23.74
N LEU A 10 32.09 -0.24 22.92
CA LEU A 10 31.00 0.73 23.01
C LEU A 10 29.82 0.20 22.19
N GLY A 11 29.03 -0.69 22.81
CA GLY A 11 27.68 -0.98 22.34
C GLY A 11 26.78 0.19 22.70
N ALA A 12 26.49 1.05 21.73
CA ALA A 12 25.43 2.04 21.86
C ALA A 12 24.09 1.29 21.94
N LEU A 13 23.51 1.26 23.14
CA LEU A 13 22.16 0.78 23.42
C LEU A 13 21.16 1.66 22.65
N LEU A 14 20.70 1.18 21.50
CA LEU A 14 19.50 1.70 20.83
C LEU A 14 18.31 1.43 21.77
N SER A 15 17.83 2.49 22.41
CA SER A 15 16.58 2.48 23.18
C SER A 15 15.42 2.21 22.23
N CYS A 16 14.81 1.03 22.35
CA CYS A 16 13.53 0.73 21.70
C CYS A 16 12.50 1.80 22.08
N PRO A 17 11.74 2.39 21.13
CA PRO A 17 10.66 3.29 21.48
C PRO A 17 9.61 2.55 22.33
N SER A 18 9.28 3.11 23.49
CA SER A 18 8.21 2.60 24.35
C SER A 18 6.84 2.74 23.67
N SER A 19 6.00 1.71 23.80
CA SER A 19 4.62 1.68 23.29
C SER A 19 3.59 2.19 24.32
N ALA A 20 4.02 2.99 25.30
CA ALA A 20 3.15 3.47 26.39
C ALA A 20 1.92 4.25 25.87
N GLY A 21 0.83 3.53 25.66
CA GLY A 21 -0.49 4.07 25.31
C GLY A 21 -1.44 3.92 26.48
N PHE A 22 -1.69 5.04 27.15
CA PHE A 22 -2.61 5.09 28.30
C PHE A 22 -3.50 6.34 28.26
N VAL A 23 -3.49 7.03 27.12
CA VAL A 23 -4.29 8.22 26.88
C VAL A 23 -5.13 8.02 25.63
N GLY A 24 -6.28 8.65 25.59
CA GLY A 24 -7.17 8.61 24.44
C GLY A 24 -8.33 9.57 24.59
N ARG A 25 -9.28 9.48 23.68
CA ARG A 25 -10.41 10.43 23.58
C ARG A 25 -11.76 9.80 23.86
N GLU A 26 -11.83 8.48 23.84
CA GLU A 26 -13.06 7.74 24.04
C GLU A 26 -12.80 6.57 24.98
N PHE A 27 -13.61 6.46 26.03
CA PHE A 27 -13.57 5.38 27.00
C PHE A 27 -14.98 4.93 27.31
N VAL A 28 -15.13 3.63 27.54
CA VAL A 28 -16.36 3.05 28.08
C VAL A 28 -15.99 2.02 29.13
N LEU A 29 -16.68 2.02 30.26
CA LEU A 29 -16.44 1.07 31.34
C LEU A 29 -17.71 0.71 32.10
N SER A 30 -17.62 -0.36 32.88
CA SER A 30 -18.68 -0.84 33.75
C SER A 30 -18.17 -1.08 35.17
N PHE A 31 -19.03 -0.87 36.17
CA PHE A 31 -18.69 -1.09 37.57
C PHE A 31 -19.24 -2.44 38.02
N MET A 32 -18.33 -3.35 38.40
CA MET A 32 -18.70 -4.66 38.90
C MET A 32 -19.18 -4.63 40.36
N GLN A 33 -19.83 -5.70 40.80
CA GLN A 33 -20.45 -5.80 42.12
C GLN A 33 -19.41 -5.67 43.25
N ASN A 34 -19.47 -4.57 44.00
CA ASN A 34 -18.64 -4.38 45.17
C ASN A 34 -19.39 -4.94 46.39
N TRP A 35 -19.02 -6.17 46.78
CA TRP A 35 -19.57 -6.94 47.88
C TRP A 35 -21.08 -7.23 47.78
N ILE A 36 -21.94 -6.62 48.59
CA ILE A 36 -23.41 -6.85 48.59
C ILE A 36 -24.18 -5.57 48.27
N LYS A 37 -25.39 -5.73 47.71
CA LYS A 37 -26.19 -4.66 47.10
C LYS A 37 -26.57 -3.52 48.04
N ASP A 38 -26.94 -3.85 49.27
CA ASP A 38 -27.53 -2.89 50.21
C ASP A 38 -26.64 -2.66 51.45
N TYR A 39 -25.32 -2.91 51.35
CA TYR A 39 -24.42 -2.73 52.50
C TYR A 39 -24.30 -1.26 52.92
N GLU A 40 -23.95 -0.39 51.98
CA GLU A 40 -23.70 1.04 52.16
C GLU A 40 -23.87 1.77 50.82
N THR A 41 -24.00 3.09 50.85
CA THR A 41 -24.14 3.89 49.62
C THR A 41 -22.81 3.88 48.84
N PRO A 42 -22.78 3.40 47.58
CA PRO A 42 -21.55 3.41 46.79
C PRO A 42 -21.14 4.82 46.38
N SER A 43 -19.83 5.06 46.30
CA SER A 43 -19.22 6.31 45.85
C SER A 43 -18.25 6.04 44.70
N HIS A 44 -18.79 5.62 43.55
CA HIS A 44 -18.03 5.38 42.33
C HIS A 44 -17.49 6.68 41.75
N ARG A 45 -16.21 6.73 41.39
CA ARG A 45 -15.55 7.94 40.88
C ARG A 45 -14.65 7.66 39.68
N LEU A 46 -14.49 8.67 38.85
CA LEU A 46 -13.47 8.75 37.81
C LEU A 46 -12.49 9.87 38.15
N TYR A 47 -11.20 9.59 38.02
CA TYR A 47 -10.13 10.58 38.02
C TYR A 47 -9.65 10.73 36.59
N ILE A 48 -9.84 11.91 36.00
CA ILE A 48 -9.50 12.17 34.61
C ILE A 48 -8.44 13.26 34.57
N THR A 49 -7.31 13.01 33.90
CA THR A 49 -6.24 14.01 33.72
C THR A 49 -6.09 14.33 32.24
N ALA A 50 -6.08 15.62 31.88
CA ALA A 50 -5.87 16.07 30.52
C ALA A 50 -4.38 16.13 30.15
N VAL A 51 -4.05 15.68 28.94
CA VAL A 51 -2.68 15.78 28.40
C VAL A 51 -2.47 17.15 27.76
N GLU A 52 -3.50 17.67 27.09
CA GLU A 52 -3.46 18.93 26.33
C GLU A 52 -4.29 20.03 27.02
N ALA A 53 -3.97 21.29 26.70
CA ALA A 53 -4.72 22.43 27.21
C ALA A 53 -6.06 22.60 26.49
N ASN A 54 -7.05 23.19 27.17
CA ASN A 54 -8.42 23.36 26.66
C ASN A 54 -9.10 22.04 26.26
N THR A 55 -8.76 20.95 26.96
CA THR A 55 -9.38 19.65 26.72
C THR A 55 -10.77 19.62 27.32
N LYS A 56 -11.79 19.58 26.47
CA LYS A 56 -13.19 19.41 26.90
C LYS A 56 -13.46 17.92 27.12
N VAL A 57 -13.89 17.55 28.32
CA VAL A 57 -14.24 16.17 28.70
C VAL A 57 -15.73 16.10 29.02
N THR A 58 -16.40 15.08 28.50
CA THR A 58 -17.81 14.77 28.76
C THR A 58 -17.90 13.36 29.35
N VAL A 59 -18.40 13.25 30.58
CA VAL A 59 -18.75 11.96 31.20
C VAL A 59 -20.26 11.81 31.16
N SER A 60 -20.75 10.67 30.67
CA SER A 60 -22.20 10.43 30.59
C SER A 60 -22.58 8.98 30.88
N VAL A 61 -23.79 8.82 31.43
CA VAL A 61 -24.50 7.53 31.53
C VAL A 61 -25.91 7.75 30.98
N PRO A 62 -26.10 7.61 29.66
CA PRO A 62 -27.33 8.07 29.00
C PRO A 62 -28.64 7.47 29.56
N PRO A 63 -28.74 6.16 29.88
CA PRO A 63 -29.98 5.60 30.45
C PRO A 63 -30.34 6.18 31.82
N LEU A 64 -29.35 6.67 32.56
CA LEU A 64 -29.53 7.31 33.87
C LEU A 64 -29.70 8.83 33.75
N LYS A 65 -29.72 9.40 32.54
CA LYS A 65 -29.75 10.85 32.28
C LYS A 65 -28.62 11.62 32.98
N PHE A 66 -27.49 10.95 33.24
CA PHE A 66 -26.32 11.57 33.85
C PHE A 66 -25.40 12.11 32.76
N ARG A 67 -24.98 13.36 32.90
CA ARG A 67 -23.98 14.02 32.05
C ARG A 67 -23.27 15.09 32.86
N GLN A 68 -21.94 15.09 32.81
CA GLN A 68 -21.07 16.13 33.36
C GLN A 68 -20.06 16.54 32.29
N GLU A 69 -19.82 17.84 32.14
CA GLU A 69 -18.84 18.39 31.20
C GLU A 69 -17.85 19.27 31.96
N GLU A 70 -16.58 19.15 31.62
CA GLU A 70 -15.49 19.89 32.22
C GLU A 70 -14.50 20.34 31.13
N THR A 71 -13.81 21.45 31.34
CA THR A 71 -12.72 21.89 30.45
C THR A 71 -11.45 21.98 31.27
N LEU A 72 -10.41 21.28 30.84
CA LEU A 72 -9.18 21.07 31.60
C LEU A 72 -7.97 21.63 30.83
N ASN A 73 -7.00 22.16 31.58
CA ASN A 73 -5.68 22.49 31.05
C ASN A 73 -4.74 21.26 31.06
N ALA A 74 -3.59 21.37 30.38
CA ALA A 74 -2.61 20.30 30.35
C ALA A 74 -2.09 19.97 31.75
N GLY A 75 -2.14 18.69 32.13
CA GLY A 75 -1.79 18.19 33.47
C GLY A 75 -2.85 18.47 34.55
N GLU A 76 -3.89 19.23 34.23
CA GLU A 76 -5.04 19.41 35.11
C GLU A 76 -5.93 18.16 35.06
N GLY A 77 -6.63 17.88 36.16
CA GLY A 77 -7.56 16.77 36.18
C GLY A 77 -8.77 17.03 37.05
N VAL A 78 -9.79 16.21 36.88
CA VAL A 78 -11.08 16.33 37.55
C VAL A 78 -11.53 15.01 38.15
N THR A 79 -12.26 15.09 39.25
CA THR A 79 -12.93 13.95 39.86
C THR A 79 -14.42 14.02 39.54
N VAL A 80 -14.93 13.01 38.83
CA VAL A 80 -16.36 12.89 38.50
C VAL A 80 -16.97 11.82 39.39
N SER A 81 -18.01 12.18 40.15
CA SER A 81 -18.77 11.25 40.97
C SER A 81 -19.93 10.66 40.16
N LEU A 82 -20.07 9.35 40.14
CA LEU A 82 -21.04 8.65 39.31
C LEU A 82 -22.29 8.26 40.09
N PRO A 83 -23.45 8.11 39.43
CA PRO A 83 -24.66 7.57 40.06
C PRO A 83 -24.45 6.16 40.60
N ALA A 84 -25.08 5.81 41.72
CA ALA A 84 -24.98 4.48 42.34
C ALA A 84 -25.43 3.32 41.40
N GLN A 85 -26.33 3.60 40.46
CA GLN A 85 -26.94 2.62 39.55
C GLN A 85 -26.01 2.16 38.41
N VAL A 86 -24.77 2.64 38.35
CA VAL A 86 -23.76 2.13 37.42
C VAL A 86 -23.21 0.76 37.84
N GLU A 87 -23.37 0.40 39.12
CA GLU A 87 -22.93 -0.89 39.67
C GLU A 87 -23.86 -2.03 39.22
N MET A 88 -23.27 -3.10 38.70
CA MET A 88 -23.99 -4.31 38.31
C MET A 88 -24.05 -5.30 39.46
N TYR A 89 -25.20 -5.96 39.63
CA TYR A 89 -25.41 -6.99 40.66
C TYR A 89 -25.86 -8.29 40.01
N GLY A 90 -25.20 -9.40 40.34
CA GLY A 90 -25.49 -10.70 39.71
C GLY A 90 -24.86 -10.85 38.32
N SER A 91 -25.13 -12.00 37.70
CA SER A 91 -24.84 -12.22 36.27
C SER A 91 -25.91 -11.57 35.40
N VAL A 92 -25.66 -10.36 34.88
CA VAL A 92 -26.68 -9.52 34.25
C VAL A 92 -26.11 -8.66 33.12
N LYS A 93 -26.96 -8.30 32.15
CA LYS A 93 -26.66 -7.23 31.18
C LYS A 93 -27.10 -5.88 31.73
N SER A 94 -26.32 -4.84 31.49
CA SER A 94 -26.62 -3.49 31.93
C SER A 94 -26.38 -2.49 30.80
N PRO A 95 -27.33 -1.58 30.53
CA PRO A 95 -27.13 -0.47 29.62
C PRO A 95 -26.40 0.72 30.30
N ASN A 96 -26.15 0.65 31.62
CA ASN A 96 -25.62 1.77 32.42
C ASN A 96 -24.09 1.90 32.34
N SER A 97 -23.50 1.59 31.18
CA SER A 97 -22.07 1.75 30.96
C SER A 97 -21.70 3.24 30.95
N VAL A 98 -20.61 3.57 31.62
CA VAL A 98 -20.11 4.95 31.73
C VAL A 98 -19.31 5.28 30.49
N ARG A 99 -19.62 6.41 29.85
CA ARG A 99 -18.95 6.88 28.62
C ARG A 99 -18.17 8.15 28.91
N ILE A 100 -16.95 8.22 28.42
CA ILE A 100 -16.08 9.39 28.53
C ILE A 100 -15.65 9.77 27.12
N GLU A 101 -15.97 10.99 26.72
CA GLU A 101 -15.58 11.56 25.43
C GLU A 101 -14.78 12.84 25.68
N ALA A 102 -13.62 12.98 25.02
CA ALA A 102 -12.74 14.13 25.18
C ALA A 102 -12.35 14.73 23.82
N SER A 103 -12.17 16.06 23.76
CA SER A 103 -11.73 16.76 22.55
C SER A 103 -10.25 16.54 22.21
N ALA A 104 -9.46 16.12 23.20
CA ALA A 104 -8.04 15.82 23.12
C ALA A 104 -7.70 14.69 24.11
N ASP A 105 -6.46 14.22 24.11
CA ASP A 105 -6.09 13.01 24.84
C ASP A 105 -6.17 13.24 26.37
N VAL A 106 -6.81 12.29 27.06
CA VAL A 106 -6.91 12.24 28.52
C VAL A 106 -6.51 10.86 29.04
N ALA A 107 -6.10 10.78 30.30
CA ALA A 107 -5.92 9.53 31.04
C ALA A 107 -7.03 9.37 32.08
N VAL A 108 -7.46 8.12 32.33
CA VAL A 108 -8.61 7.84 33.20
C VAL A 108 -8.28 6.72 34.19
N THR A 109 -8.60 6.94 35.48
CA THR A 109 -8.60 5.90 36.52
C THR A 109 -9.99 5.85 37.14
N SER A 110 -10.50 4.65 37.36
CA SER A 110 -11.76 4.41 38.06
C SER A 110 -11.51 4.02 39.51
N LEU A 111 -12.46 4.40 40.38
CA LEU A 111 -12.52 3.96 41.77
C LEU A 111 -13.90 3.37 42.02
N ASN A 112 -13.95 2.08 42.36
CA ASN A 112 -15.14 1.39 42.85
C ASN A 112 -15.08 1.39 44.38
N TYR A 113 -15.98 2.09 45.07
CA TYR A 113 -15.88 2.32 46.51
C TYR A 113 -17.22 2.14 47.24
N LYS A 114 -17.19 1.39 48.35
CA LYS A 114 -18.14 1.45 49.48
C LYS A 114 -17.34 1.56 50.78
N LEU A 115 -18.03 1.83 51.90
CA LEU A 115 -17.36 1.86 53.20
C LEU A 115 -16.61 0.54 53.43
N TYR A 116 -15.33 0.60 53.78
CA TYR A 116 -14.47 -0.58 53.99
C TYR A 116 -14.30 -1.54 52.81
N THR A 117 -14.66 -1.17 51.58
CA THR A 117 -14.33 -2.00 50.41
C THR A 117 -14.15 -1.17 49.14
N ALA A 118 -12.96 -1.20 48.54
CA ALA A 118 -12.67 -0.45 47.34
C ALA A 118 -11.52 -1.03 46.52
N ASP A 119 -11.49 -0.71 45.23
CA ASP A 119 -10.28 -0.85 44.43
C ASP A 119 -10.25 0.20 43.31
N THR A 120 -9.07 0.41 42.76
CA THR A 120 -8.84 1.31 41.63
C THR A 120 -8.40 0.53 40.41
N SER A 121 -8.80 0.97 39.22
CA SER A 121 -8.32 0.38 37.97
C SER A 121 -8.03 1.46 36.94
N LEU A 122 -6.91 1.30 36.22
CA LEU A 122 -6.58 2.13 35.07
C LEU A 122 -7.55 1.80 33.92
N VAL A 123 -8.14 2.82 33.32
CA VAL A 123 -9.16 2.64 32.28
C VAL A 123 -8.53 2.87 30.92
N TYR A 124 -8.51 1.84 30.07
CA TYR A 124 -7.94 1.91 28.73
C TYR A 124 -8.94 2.49 27.71
N PRO A 125 -8.49 3.39 26.80
CA PRO A 125 -9.34 3.96 25.76
C PRO A 125 -9.80 2.88 24.76
N THR A 126 -10.86 3.16 24.02
CA THR A 126 -11.43 2.22 23.02
C THR A 126 -10.42 1.81 21.95
N THR A 127 -9.39 2.62 21.69
CA THR A 127 -8.29 2.36 20.76
C THR A 127 -7.30 1.30 21.25
N GLU A 128 -7.30 0.99 22.55
CA GLU A 128 -6.42 0.01 23.20
C GLU A 128 -7.13 -1.35 23.42
N TRP A 129 -8.41 -1.44 23.08
CA TRP A 129 -9.16 -2.67 23.22
C TRP A 129 -8.82 -3.66 22.11
N GLY A 130 -8.98 -4.94 22.40
CA GLY A 130 -8.84 -6.01 21.41
C GLY A 130 -10.00 -6.99 21.49
N ASN A 131 -9.82 -8.10 20.79
CA ASN A 131 -10.88 -9.08 20.57
C ASN A 131 -10.79 -10.32 21.45
N GLU A 132 -9.66 -10.54 22.14
CA GLU A 132 -9.37 -11.76 22.89
C GLU A 132 -8.74 -11.47 24.25
N TYR A 133 -9.27 -12.10 25.30
CA TYR A 133 -8.85 -11.92 26.70
C TYR A 133 -8.91 -13.25 27.47
N PHE A 134 -8.13 -13.35 28.55
CA PHE A 134 -8.17 -14.45 29.51
C PHE A 134 -8.47 -13.93 30.91
N ILE A 135 -9.50 -14.48 31.55
CA ILE A 135 -9.99 -14.02 32.85
C ILE A 135 -9.06 -14.49 33.99
N PHE A 136 -8.92 -13.67 35.04
CA PHE A 136 -8.27 -14.06 36.30
C PHE A 136 -9.13 -13.68 37.50
N THR A 137 -9.42 -14.63 38.38
CA THR A 137 -10.19 -14.38 39.60
C THR A 137 -9.45 -14.93 40.81
N PRO A 138 -9.19 -14.14 41.87
CA PRO A 138 -8.51 -14.62 43.07
C PRO A 138 -9.20 -15.85 43.70
N GLY A 139 -8.42 -16.90 43.98
CA GLY A 139 -8.92 -18.25 44.31
C GLY A 139 -9.29 -18.53 45.78
N GLN A 140 -9.47 -17.53 46.64
CA GLN A 140 -9.88 -17.79 48.03
C GLN A 140 -11.37 -18.15 48.08
N HIS A 141 -11.74 -19.25 48.75
CA HIS A 141 -13.14 -19.64 48.92
C HIS A 141 -13.79 -18.81 50.03
N THR A 142 -14.58 -17.82 49.64
CA THR A 142 -15.37 -16.99 50.55
C THR A 142 -16.85 -17.26 50.31
N CYS A 143 -17.50 -17.93 51.28
CA CYS A 143 -18.94 -18.22 51.20
C CYS A 143 -19.74 -16.91 51.06
N GLY A 144 -20.68 -16.88 50.10
CA GLY A 144 -21.56 -15.72 49.87
C GLY A 144 -20.95 -14.58 49.06
N THR A 145 -19.85 -14.81 48.34
CA THR A 145 -19.19 -13.82 47.47
C THR A 145 -18.74 -14.47 46.15
N PHE A 146 -18.49 -13.67 45.12
CA PHE A 146 -18.40 -14.16 43.73
C PHE A 146 -17.07 -13.81 43.07
N LYS A 147 -16.49 -14.80 42.38
CA LYS A 147 -15.50 -14.58 41.33
C LYS A 147 -16.24 -13.95 40.16
N GLU A 148 -15.72 -12.84 39.63
CA GLU A 148 -16.48 -12.08 38.64
C GLU A 148 -15.62 -11.42 37.59
N PHE A 149 -16.24 -11.21 36.42
CA PHE A 149 -15.68 -10.41 35.35
C PHE A 149 -16.82 -9.74 34.58
N SER A 150 -16.50 -8.69 33.84
CA SER A 150 -17.44 -8.02 32.97
C SER A 150 -16.86 -7.73 31.61
N VAL A 151 -17.72 -7.71 30.59
CA VAL A 151 -17.40 -7.36 29.21
C VAL A 151 -18.24 -6.16 28.81
N THR A 152 -17.57 -5.08 28.39
CA THR A 152 -18.21 -3.82 27.98
C THR A 152 -18.04 -3.60 26.48
N ASN A 153 -19.15 -3.34 25.79
CA ASN A 153 -19.19 -3.18 24.35
C ASN A 153 -19.01 -1.73 23.89
N GLY A 154 -18.52 -1.54 22.66
CA GLY A 154 -18.34 -0.26 22.00
C GLY A 154 -19.58 0.22 21.20
N LYS A 155 -19.36 1.00 20.13
CA LYS A 155 -20.43 1.64 19.34
C LYS A 155 -21.27 0.69 18.51
N GLN A 156 -20.71 -0.46 18.13
CA GLN A 156 -21.36 -1.42 17.25
C GLN A 156 -22.06 -2.50 18.07
N ARG A 157 -23.12 -3.10 17.50
CA ARG A 157 -23.64 -4.38 18.02
C ARG A 157 -22.54 -5.43 17.90
N ASN A 158 -22.34 -6.22 18.95
CA ASN A 158 -21.22 -7.15 19.02
C ASN A 158 -21.65 -8.51 19.56
N ARG A 159 -20.99 -9.55 19.08
CA ARG A 159 -21.21 -10.93 19.48
C ARG A 159 -20.01 -11.41 20.28
N ILE A 160 -20.23 -11.70 21.55
CA ILE A 160 -19.21 -12.13 22.50
C ILE A 160 -19.32 -13.63 22.69
N GLU A 161 -18.21 -14.34 22.53
CA GLU A 161 -18.10 -15.77 22.76
C GLU A 161 -17.15 -16.03 23.94
N ILE A 162 -17.67 -16.73 24.94
CA ILE A 162 -16.98 -17.03 26.21
C ILE A 162 -16.88 -18.54 26.35
N VAL A 163 -15.66 -19.02 26.65
CA VAL A 163 -15.39 -20.40 27.02
C VAL A 163 -14.97 -20.41 28.49
N PRO A 164 -15.87 -20.77 29.43
CA PRO A 164 -15.62 -20.65 30.85
C PRO A 164 -14.76 -21.82 31.36
N GLN A 165 -13.96 -21.58 32.40
CA GLN A 165 -13.18 -22.61 33.11
C GLN A 165 -13.87 -23.14 34.38
N GLY A 166 -14.96 -22.51 34.79
CA GLY A 166 -15.82 -22.92 35.91
C GLY A 166 -17.30 -22.66 35.60
N PRO A 167 -18.24 -23.16 36.41
CA PRO A 167 -19.67 -22.97 36.18
C PRO A 167 -20.09 -21.49 36.26
N ILE A 168 -20.82 -21.01 35.26
CA ILE A 168 -21.42 -19.66 35.25
C ILE A 168 -22.92 -19.78 35.06
N VAL A 169 -23.70 -19.13 35.92
CA VAL A 169 -25.16 -19.04 35.77
C VAL A 169 -25.50 -17.71 35.10
N PHE A 170 -26.19 -17.75 33.96
CA PHE A 170 -26.64 -16.57 33.24
C PHE A 170 -27.96 -16.84 32.53
N GLN A 171 -28.93 -15.92 32.65
CA GLN A 171 -30.25 -16.05 32.04
C GLN A 171 -30.92 -17.42 32.29
N HIS A 172 -30.87 -17.91 33.54
CA HIS A 172 -31.41 -19.21 33.98
C HIS A 172 -30.72 -20.44 33.36
N HIS A 173 -29.60 -20.27 32.66
CA HIS A 173 -28.79 -21.36 32.11
C HIS A 173 -27.48 -21.49 32.89
N VAL A 174 -27.05 -22.74 33.11
CA VAL A 174 -25.76 -23.05 33.73
C VAL A 174 -24.77 -23.47 32.65
N TYR A 175 -23.73 -22.65 32.44
CA TYR A 175 -22.64 -22.90 31.50
C TYR A 175 -21.48 -23.55 32.26
N MET A 176 -21.26 -24.84 32.03
CA MET A 176 -20.17 -25.60 32.64
C MET A 176 -18.83 -25.31 31.96
N LYS A 177 -17.73 -25.74 32.59
CA LYS A 177 -16.37 -25.66 32.03
C LYS A 177 -16.32 -26.17 30.58
N GLY A 178 -15.73 -25.37 29.69
CA GLY A 178 -15.57 -25.67 28.26
C GLY A 178 -16.83 -25.44 27.42
N ALA A 179 -17.98 -25.08 28.02
CA ALA A 179 -19.19 -24.78 27.28
C ALA A 179 -19.00 -23.52 26.41
N ARG A 180 -19.64 -23.50 25.25
CA ARG A 180 -19.66 -22.32 24.38
C ARG A 180 -20.80 -21.40 24.79
N MET A 181 -20.49 -20.30 25.46
CA MET A 181 -21.45 -19.27 25.84
C MET A 181 -21.38 -18.13 24.84
N VAL A 182 -22.52 -17.73 24.25
CA VAL A 182 -22.58 -16.64 23.28
C VAL A 182 -23.55 -15.56 23.77
N ILE A 183 -23.10 -14.32 23.77
CA ILE A 183 -23.85 -13.17 24.27
C ILE A 183 -23.81 -12.07 23.22
N ASP A 184 -24.98 -11.66 22.72
CA ASP A 184 -25.10 -10.48 21.87
C ASP A 184 -25.24 -9.23 22.74
N LEU A 185 -24.35 -8.25 22.58
CA LEU A 185 -24.39 -6.97 23.27
C LEU A 185 -24.82 -5.85 22.31
N GLN A 186 -25.73 -4.99 22.77
CA GLN A 186 -26.08 -3.75 22.08
C GLN A 186 -24.95 -2.72 22.21
N PRO A 187 -24.95 -1.66 21.38
CA PRO A 187 -24.02 -0.55 21.52
C PRO A 187 -23.95 -0.02 22.95
N TYR A 188 -22.74 0.02 23.52
CA TYR A 188 -22.45 0.49 24.87
C TYR A 188 -23.21 -0.26 25.98
N GLU A 189 -23.56 -1.52 25.75
CA GLU A 189 -24.07 -2.42 26.77
C GLU A 189 -22.91 -3.21 27.40
N SER A 190 -23.01 -3.49 28.69
CA SER A 190 -22.07 -4.34 29.42
C SER A 190 -22.76 -5.60 29.93
N VAL A 191 -22.00 -6.67 30.15
CA VAL A 191 -22.46 -7.86 30.86
C VAL A 191 -21.50 -8.20 31.99
N GLN A 192 -22.05 -8.47 33.17
CA GLN A 192 -21.33 -9.06 34.28
C GLN A 192 -21.64 -10.55 34.35
N LEU A 193 -20.63 -11.36 34.67
CA LEU A 193 -20.78 -12.78 34.91
C LEU A 193 -20.10 -13.14 36.23
N GLN A 194 -20.80 -13.93 37.04
CA GLN A 194 -20.37 -14.33 38.37
C GLN A 194 -20.35 -15.86 38.52
N SER A 195 -19.43 -16.33 39.35
CA SER A 195 -19.31 -17.73 39.76
C SER A 195 -18.89 -17.84 41.23
N MET A 196 -19.32 -18.92 41.88
CA MET A 196 -18.78 -19.32 43.19
C MET A 196 -17.46 -20.09 43.06
N ASP A 197 -17.17 -20.59 41.87
CA ASP A 197 -16.00 -21.39 41.53
C ASP A 197 -14.95 -20.57 40.78
N ASP A 198 -13.73 -21.10 40.69
CA ASP A 198 -12.66 -20.45 39.94
C ASP A 198 -12.99 -20.45 38.43
N VAL A 199 -12.96 -19.26 37.83
CA VAL A 199 -13.16 -19.04 36.40
C VAL A 199 -11.89 -18.49 35.73
N SER A 200 -10.75 -18.54 36.41
CA SER A 200 -9.45 -18.16 35.84
C SER A 200 -9.10 -19.00 34.62
N GLY A 201 -8.58 -18.35 33.58
CA GLY A 201 -8.32 -18.98 32.28
C GLY A 201 -9.54 -19.07 31.36
N SER A 202 -10.71 -18.55 31.77
CA SER A 202 -11.85 -18.42 30.86
C SER A 202 -11.47 -17.50 29.70
N ARG A 203 -11.75 -17.95 28.48
CA ARG A 203 -11.43 -17.19 27.27
C ARG A 203 -12.63 -16.35 26.86
N VAL A 204 -12.41 -15.05 26.67
CA VAL A 204 -13.40 -14.13 26.08
C VAL A 204 -12.91 -13.78 24.68
N SER A 205 -13.77 -13.97 23.69
CA SER A 205 -13.53 -13.62 22.29
C SER A 205 -14.69 -12.81 21.73
N SER A 206 -14.46 -11.91 20.76
CA SER A 206 -15.48 -10.98 20.27
C SER A 206 -15.27 -10.59 18.81
N GLN A 207 -16.35 -10.23 18.11
CA GLN A 207 -16.30 -9.79 16.72
C GLN A 207 -15.65 -8.40 16.56
N TYR A 208 -16.00 -7.48 17.45
CA TYR A 208 -15.40 -6.13 17.53
C TYR A 208 -14.71 -5.96 18.89
N PRO A 209 -13.70 -5.07 19.01
CA PRO A 209 -13.00 -4.85 20.26
C PRO A 209 -13.93 -4.50 21.44
N VAL A 210 -13.62 -5.04 22.62
CA VAL A 210 -14.36 -4.84 23.87
C VAL A 210 -13.42 -4.56 25.02
N ALA A 211 -13.92 -3.92 26.10
CA ALA A 211 -13.20 -3.86 27.37
C ALA A 211 -13.59 -5.04 28.27
N VAL A 212 -12.62 -5.61 28.99
CA VAL A 212 -12.86 -6.70 29.94
C VAL A 212 -12.30 -6.31 31.31
N PHE A 213 -13.13 -6.37 32.34
CA PHE A 213 -12.70 -6.24 33.74
C PHE A 213 -12.75 -7.60 34.42
N THR A 214 -11.79 -7.88 35.30
CA THR A 214 -11.71 -9.10 36.08
C THR A 214 -11.62 -8.78 37.56
N GLY A 215 -12.05 -9.70 38.44
CA GLY A 215 -12.02 -9.41 39.86
C GLY A 215 -12.75 -10.39 40.75
N HIS A 216 -13.15 -9.89 41.92
CA HIS A 216 -13.91 -10.63 42.91
C HIS A 216 -14.73 -9.66 43.76
N SER A 217 -15.99 -10.01 44.06
CA SER A 217 -16.89 -9.11 44.78
C SER A 217 -16.47 -8.85 46.24
N CYS A 218 -15.90 -9.84 46.93
CA CYS A 218 -15.12 -9.64 48.15
C CYS A 218 -14.16 -10.82 48.38
N THR A 219 -12.85 -10.58 48.49
CA THR A 219 -11.82 -11.62 48.70
C THR A 219 -10.85 -11.23 49.80
N TRP A 220 -10.28 -12.20 50.52
CA TRP A 220 -9.27 -11.98 51.56
C TRP A 220 -8.27 -13.12 51.65
N ARG A 221 -7.09 -12.85 52.21
CA ARG A 221 -6.14 -13.90 52.61
C ARG A 221 -5.49 -13.65 53.97
N PHE A 222 -4.97 -12.46 54.23
CA PHE A 222 -4.30 -12.12 55.49
C PHE A 222 -4.95 -10.97 56.27
N SER A 223 -6.15 -10.56 55.85
CA SER A 223 -6.87 -9.38 56.33
C SER A 223 -8.40 -9.62 56.30
N ARG A 224 -9.21 -8.56 56.27
CA ARG A 224 -10.65 -8.65 55.96
C ARG A 224 -10.86 -8.66 54.45
N CYS A 225 -12.10 -8.94 54.04
CA CYS A 225 -12.46 -9.03 52.62
C CYS A 225 -12.56 -7.64 52.00
N ASP A 226 -12.04 -7.53 50.77
CA ASP A 226 -12.15 -6.34 49.93
C ASP A 226 -12.65 -6.73 48.54
N HIS A 227 -13.35 -5.82 47.89
CA HIS A 227 -13.59 -5.87 46.45
C HIS A 227 -12.28 -5.68 45.72
N VAL A 228 -12.06 -6.44 44.65
CA VAL A 228 -10.91 -6.22 43.77
C VAL A 228 -11.33 -6.22 42.32
N ASN A 229 -10.79 -5.29 41.52
CA ASN A 229 -11.03 -5.28 40.09
C ASN A 229 -9.87 -4.67 39.30
N GLU A 230 -9.73 -5.15 38.06
CA GLU A 230 -8.76 -4.58 37.13
C GLU A 230 -9.26 -4.73 35.68
N GLN A 231 -9.05 -3.71 34.84
CA GLN A 231 -9.26 -3.80 33.40
C GLN A 231 -8.09 -4.57 32.78
N LEU A 232 -8.40 -5.65 32.08
CA LEU A 232 -7.41 -6.46 31.39
C LEU A 232 -7.01 -5.84 30.05
N LEU A 233 -5.77 -6.09 29.66
CA LEU A 233 -5.28 -5.84 28.30
C LEU A 233 -5.63 -7.02 27.38
N PRO A 234 -5.95 -6.77 26.10
CA PRO A 234 -6.16 -7.84 25.14
C PRO A 234 -4.87 -8.60 24.90
N VAL A 235 -4.98 -9.86 24.46
CA VAL A 235 -3.82 -10.72 24.14
C VAL A 235 -2.84 -10.05 23.17
N SER A 236 -3.34 -9.27 22.22
CA SER A 236 -2.53 -8.51 21.25
C SER A 236 -1.62 -7.44 21.87
N SER A 237 -1.88 -7.04 23.12
CA SER A 237 -1.17 -5.97 23.83
C SER A 237 -0.33 -6.50 25.00
N TRP A 238 -0.12 -7.81 25.09
CA TRP A 238 0.66 -8.45 26.13
C TRP A 238 2.17 -8.32 25.88
N GLY A 239 2.93 -7.96 26.93
CA GLY A 239 4.39 -7.81 26.86
C GLY A 239 5.15 -9.06 27.32
N SER A 240 6.48 -9.03 27.25
CA SER A 240 7.33 -10.20 27.54
C SER A 240 8.31 -10.02 28.70
N SER A 241 8.45 -8.81 29.24
CA SER A 241 9.44 -8.51 30.29
C SER A 241 8.82 -7.63 31.38
N PHE A 242 8.87 -8.09 32.64
CA PHE A 242 8.19 -7.46 33.76
C PHE A 242 9.09 -7.40 35.00
N ILE A 243 8.90 -6.34 35.79
CA ILE A 243 9.54 -6.17 37.09
C ILE A 243 8.43 -5.94 38.12
N VAL A 244 8.37 -6.81 39.12
CA VAL A 244 7.41 -6.74 40.23
C VAL A 244 8.16 -6.40 41.50
N PRO A 245 8.10 -5.14 41.97
CA PRO A 245 8.70 -4.79 43.25
C PRO A 245 7.85 -5.30 44.42
N PRO A 246 8.47 -5.68 45.54
CA PRO A 246 7.74 -6.08 46.74
C PRO A 246 7.16 -4.85 47.46
N LEU A 247 6.03 -5.03 48.13
CA LEU A 247 5.48 -3.99 49.01
C LEU A 247 6.19 -4.03 50.37
N THR A 248 6.83 -2.92 50.77
CA THR A 248 7.67 -2.89 51.98
C THR A 248 6.94 -3.22 53.27
N LEU A 249 5.61 -3.08 53.30
CA LEU A 249 4.81 -3.42 54.47
C LEU A 249 4.50 -4.91 54.58
N GLN A 250 4.59 -5.71 53.51
CA GLN A 250 4.17 -7.12 53.53
C GLN A 250 5.23 -7.98 54.27
N ASP A 251 4.82 -8.65 55.33
CA ASP A 251 5.67 -9.55 56.13
C ASP A 251 5.45 -11.04 55.82
N LYS A 252 4.32 -11.37 55.16
CA LYS A 252 4.03 -12.69 54.62
C LYS A 252 4.41 -12.74 53.15
N HIS A 253 3.46 -12.73 52.23
CA HIS A 253 3.73 -12.74 50.79
C HIS A 253 2.56 -12.15 50.02
N ASP A 254 2.83 -11.59 48.85
CA ASP A 254 1.84 -11.25 47.84
C ASP A 254 1.87 -12.26 46.69
N SER A 255 0.83 -12.26 45.88
CA SER A 255 0.68 -13.21 44.77
C SER A 255 0.98 -12.50 43.47
N VAL A 256 1.93 -13.03 42.69
CA VAL A 256 2.23 -12.60 41.33
C VAL A 256 1.65 -13.64 40.38
N ILE A 257 0.76 -13.20 39.51
CA ILE A 257 -0.01 -14.05 38.61
C ILE A 257 0.50 -13.85 37.20
N ILE A 258 0.80 -14.96 36.53
CA ILE A 258 1.28 -15.00 35.15
C ILE A 258 0.24 -15.75 34.33
N GLN A 259 -0.17 -15.17 33.20
CA GLN A 259 -1.12 -15.78 32.27
C GLN A 259 -0.52 -15.87 30.87
N ALA A 260 -0.76 -17.00 30.21
CA ALA A 260 -0.33 -17.25 28.84
C ALA A 260 -1.53 -17.54 27.93
N SER A 261 -1.50 -17.01 26.70
CA SER A 261 -2.53 -17.21 25.67
C SER A 261 -2.17 -18.35 24.73
N GLN A 262 -0.88 -18.69 24.67
CA GLN A 262 -0.30 -19.72 23.83
C GLN A 262 0.91 -20.37 24.53
N PRO A 263 1.45 -21.48 23.99
CA PRO A 263 2.66 -22.09 24.53
C PRO A 263 3.83 -21.09 24.64
N THR A 264 4.43 -20.99 25.82
CA THR A 264 5.56 -20.07 26.08
C THR A 264 6.46 -20.58 27.20
N HIS A 265 7.75 -20.30 27.11
CA HIS A 265 8.68 -20.45 28.23
C HIS A 265 8.72 -19.14 29.01
N VAL A 266 8.62 -19.23 30.33
CA VAL A 266 8.68 -18.08 31.24
C VAL A 266 9.79 -18.28 32.25
N THR A 267 10.80 -17.43 32.21
CA THR A 267 11.87 -17.37 33.19
C THR A 267 11.49 -16.40 34.30
N VAL A 268 11.49 -16.87 35.54
CA VAL A 268 11.18 -16.07 36.73
C VAL A 268 12.38 -16.06 37.67
N ARG A 269 12.87 -14.86 37.97
CA ARG A 269 13.93 -14.61 38.96
C ARG A 269 13.33 -13.96 40.19
N ASN A 270 13.50 -14.57 41.35
CA ASN A 270 13.05 -14.05 42.65
C ASN A 270 14.24 -13.92 43.59
N GLY A 271 14.83 -12.73 43.65
CA GLY A 271 16.13 -12.53 44.30
C GLY A 271 17.22 -13.33 43.59
N ASN A 272 17.81 -14.31 44.29
CA ASN A 272 18.89 -15.15 43.76
C ASN A 272 18.40 -16.49 43.17
N THR A 273 17.11 -16.79 43.23
CA THR A 273 16.55 -18.02 42.65
C THR A 273 16.01 -17.76 41.26
N GLU A 274 16.28 -18.66 40.32
CA GLU A 274 15.76 -18.65 38.96
C GLU A 274 14.98 -19.94 38.71
N GLN A 275 13.82 -19.83 38.08
CA GLN A 275 13.00 -20.96 37.64
C GLN A 275 12.47 -20.71 36.23
N VAL A 276 12.40 -21.78 35.43
CA VAL A 276 11.78 -21.74 34.10
C VAL A 276 10.46 -22.50 34.17
N ILE A 277 9.39 -21.89 33.68
CA ILE A 277 8.02 -22.40 33.72
C ILE A 277 7.54 -22.53 32.28
N ASN A 278 7.15 -23.75 31.89
CA ASN A 278 6.53 -24.01 30.60
C ASN A 278 5.03 -23.84 30.74
N MET A 279 4.46 -22.90 29.99
CA MET A 279 3.03 -22.59 30.04
C MET A 279 2.35 -22.92 28.72
N ILE A 280 1.08 -23.30 28.78
CA ILE A 280 0.18 -23.48 27.62
C ILE A 280 -0.88 -22.37 27.59
N GLY A 281 -1.58 -22.24 26.46
CA GLY A 281 -2.64 -21.24 26.31
C GLY A 281 -3.80 -21.44 27.30
N GLY A 282 -4.23 -20.35 27.92
CA GLY A 282 -5.23 -20.31 29.00
C GLY A 282 -4.70 -20.70 30.38
N GLN A 283 -3.42 -21.09 30.49
CA GLN A 283 -2.82 -21.43 31.78
C GLN A 283 -2.52 -20.19 32.60
N THR A 284 -2.81 -20.28 33.90
CA THR A 284 -2.47 -19.28 34.90
C THR A 284 -1.54 -19.90 35.94
N VAL A 285 -0.45 -19.21 36.28
CA VAL A 285 0.52 -19.64 37.31
C VAL A 285 0.65 -18.54 38.35
N THR A 286 0.65 -18.92 39.63
CA THR A 286 0.82 -17.99 40.75
C THR A 286 2.15 -18.22 41.46
N ILE A 287 2.90 -17.15 41.67
CA ILE A 287 4.20 -17.13 42.35
C ILE A 287 4.09 -16.24 43.59
N LYS A 288 4.80 -16.61 44.65
CA LYS A 288 4.79 -15.85 45.91
C LYS A 288 5.93 -14.81 45.89
N SER A 289 5.59 -13.53 46.10
CA SER A 289 6.56 -12.44 46.26
C SER A 289 6.60 -12.00 47.73
N GLN A 290 7.79 -11.76 48.29
CA GLN A 290 7.96 -11.37 49.70
C GLN A 290 8.82 -10.11 49.85
N LYS A 291 10.14 -10.29 49.97
CA LYS A 291 11.11 -9.22 50.24
C LYS A 291 11.97 -8.84 49.04
N GLU A 292 12.08 -9.75 48.07
CA GLU A 292 12.90 -9.59 46.88
C GLU A 292 12.02 -9.19 45.69
N THR A 293 12.64 -8.53 44.71
CA THR A 293 12.00 -8.20 43.43
C THR A 293 11.83 -9.45 42.59
N VAL A 294 10.68 -9.59 41.94
CA VAL A 294 10.44 -10.64 40.95
C VAL A 294 10.65 -10.07 39.56
N PHE A 295 11.59 -10.62 38.81
CA PHE A 295 11.80 -10.31 37.39
C PHE A 295 11.30 -11.47 36.54
N ILE A 296 10.49 -11.16 35.53
CA ILE A 296 9.84 -12.15 34.67
C ILE A 296 10.20 -11.84 33.22
N GLN A 297 10.65 -12.86 32.49
CA GLN A 297 10.93 -12.80 31.06
C GLN A 297 10.25 -13.97 30.36
N ALA A 298 9.59 -13.73 29.22
CA ALA A 298 8.92 -14.75 28.43
C ALA A 298 9.32 -14.69 26.94
N ASP A 299 9.18 -15.81 26.25
CA ASP A 299 9.41 -15.90 24.78
C ASP A 299 8.27 -15.29 23.97
N GLN A 300 7.06 -15.31 24.53
CA GLN A 300 5.83 -14.78 23.93
C GLN A 300 5.17 -13.77 24.89
N GLY A 301 4.24 -12.98 24.36
CA GLY A 301 3.44 -12.05 25.17
C GLY A 301 2.68 -12.78 26.28
N ILE A 302 2.80 -12.27 27.51
CA ILE A 302 2.10 -12.74 28.72
C ILE A 302 1.44 -11.56 29.44
N GLN A 303 0.48 -11.87 30.30
CA GLN A 303 -0.05 -10.90 31.25
C GLN A 303 0.47 -11.19 32.66
N VAL A 304 0.86 -10.13 33.37
CA VAL A 304 1.28 -10.22 34.77
C VAL A 304 0.40 -9.33 35.64
N LEU A 305 -0.20 -9.91 36.67
CA LEU A 305 -0.99 -9.21 37.69
C LEU A 305 -0.33 -9.40 39.06
N MET A 306 -0.54 -8.44 39.96
CA MET A 306 -0.18 -8.53 41.37
C MET A 306 -1.43 -8.44 42.23
N PHE A 307 -1.61 -9.44 43.10
CA PHE A 307 -2.66 -9.46 44.10
C PHE A 307 -2.03 -9.30 45.49
N PHE A 308 -2.25 -8.14 46.10
CA PHE A 308 -1.85 -7.87 47.49
C PHE A 308 -2.72 -8.71 48.41
N ASN A 309 -2.13 -9.64 49.17
CA ASN A 309 -2.92 -10.61 49.95
C ASN A 309 -3.54 -10.03 51.24
N GLY A 310 -3.40 -8.72 51.47
CA GLY A 310 -3.78 -8.04 52.70
C GLY A 310 -2.72 -8.13 53.79
N LYS A 311 -2.91 -7.35 54.85
CA LYS A 311 -2.09 -7.36 56.07
C LYS A 311 -2.91 -7.08 57.32
N SER A 312 -2.59 -7.80 58.40
CA SER A 312 -3.13 -7.54 59.75
C SER A 312 -2.04 -7.02 60.69
N PHE A 313 -2.34 -5.99 61.48
CA PHE A 313 -1.49 -5.43 62.53
C PHE A 313 -2.02 -5.76 63.93
N GLY A 314 -2.77 -6.86 64.07
CA GLY A 314 -3.41 -7.29 65.31
C GLY A 314 -4.92 -7.45 65.16
N TRP A 315 -5.68 -7.19 66.23
CA TRP A 315 -7.13 -7.42 66.25
C TRP A 315 -7.97 -6.26 65.69
N HIS A 316 -7.39 -5.06 65.57
CA HIS A 316 -8.16 -3.83 65.28
C HIS A 316 -7.73 -3.08 64.01
N LYS A 317 -6.55 -3.38 63.44
CA LYS A 317 -6.03 -2.69 62.25
C LYS A 317 -5.71 -3.69 61.14
N TYR A 318 -6.34 -3.48 59.98
CA TYR A 318 -6.22 -4.31 58.78
C TYR A 318 -6.00 -3.43 57.56
N TYR A 319 -5.18 -3.88 56.61
CA TYR A 319 -5.13 -3.36 55.25
C TYR A 319 -5.60 -4.49 54.34
N ASP A 320 -6.69 -4.27 53.63
CA ASP A 320 -7.38 -5.32 52.88
C ASP A 320 -6.78 -5.49 51.46
N PRO A 321 -7.11 -6.56 50.71
CA PRO A 321 -6.48 -6.86 49.42
C PRO A 321 -6.81 -5.84 48.33
N PHE A 322 -5.99 -5.83 47.29
CA PHE A 322 -6.29 -5.17 46.01
C PHE A 322 -5.66 -5.96 44.85
N LEU A 323 -6.14 -5.74 43.63
CA LEU A 323 -5.61 -6.34 42.40
C LEU A 323 -5.09 -5.25 41.47
N MET A 324 -3.86 -5.39 40.98
CA MET A 324 -3.31 -4.46 39.99
C MET A 324 -2.57 -5.15 38.86
N SER A 325 -2.63 -4.57 37.67
CA SER A 325 -1.78 -4.97 36.54
C SER A 325 -0.33 -4.55 36.76
N ILE A 326 0.62 -5.40 36.38
CA ILE A 326 2.03 -5.04 36.29
C ILE A 326 2.33 -4.69 34.84
N LEU A 327 2.87 -3.49 34.61
CA LEU A 327 3.25 -3.04 33.28
C LEU A 327 4.50 -3.79 32.81
N SER A 328 4.50 -4.20 31.55
CA SER A 328 5.73 -4.67 30.91
C SER A 328 6.68 -3.50 30.65
N THR A 329 7.98 -3.79 30.58
CA THR A 329 9.02 -2.77 30.47
C THR A 329 8.94 -1.94 29.18
N ASP A 330 8.35 -2.48 28.11
CA ASP A 330 8.06 -1.79 26.85
C ASP A 330 6.87 -0.83 26.93
N ARG A 331 6.05 -0.92 27.99
CA ARG A 331 4.92 0.00 28.28
C ARG A 331 5.24 1.02 29.37
N PHE A 332 6.50 1.15 29.76
CA PHE A 332 6.92 2.18 30.70
C PHE A 332 6.79 3.57 30.06
N CYS A 333 6.36 4.58 30.80
CA CYS A 333 6.10 5.92 30.29
C CYS A 333 7.12 6.94 30.80
N THR A 334 7.24 8.09 30.12
CA THR A 334 8.13 9.19 30.54
C THR A 334 7.46 10.18 31.48
N SER A 335 6.13 10.17 31.58
CA SER A 335 5.36 11.09 32.40
C SER A 335 4.09 10.43 32.90
N TYR A 336 3.78 10.58 34.19
CA TYR A 336 2.59 10.02 34.84
C TYR A 336 1.90 11.08 35.71
N SER A 337 0.58 11.06 35.73
CA SER A 337 -0.25 11.67 36.78
C SER A 337 -0.45 10.65 37.90
N LEU A 338 -0.20 11.10 39.12
CA LEU A 338 -0.30 10.32 40.34
C LEU A 338 -1.32 10.96 41.26
N GLU A 339 -2.41 10.25 41.54
CA GLU A 339 -3.50 10.72 42.39
C GLU A 339 -3.49 10.02 43.75
N ALA A 340 -3.60 10.82 44.82
CA ALA A 340 -3.77 10.34 46.19
C ALA A 340 -5.25 10.28 46.58
N LEU A 341 -5.72 9.16 47.13
CA LEU A 341 -7.07 9.07 47.70
C LEU A 341 -7.12 9.67 49.10
N LYS A 342 -8.13 10.52 49.33
CA LYS A 342 -8.33 11.19 50.63
C LYS A 342 -8.58 10.16 51.74
N GLY A 343 -7.80 10.25 52.81
CA GLY A 343 -7.93 9.38 53.99
C GLY A 343 -7.26 8.02 53.87
N PHE A 344 -6.45 7.81 52.84
CA PHE A 344 -5.55 6.68 52.68
C PHE A 344 -4.10 7.09 52.96
N ASP A 345 -3.30 6.14 53.43
CA ASP A 345 -1.84 6.21 53.46
C ASP A 345 -1.34 5.94 52.02
N ASN A 346 -1.27 6.99 51.19
CA ASN A 346 -0.95 6.87 49.76
C ASN A 346 0.55 6.73 49.52
N GLN A 347 0.93 5.82 48.61
CA GLN A 347 2.30 5.52 48.26
C GLN A 347 2.45 5.33 46.74
N ALA A 348 3.60 5.72 46.22
CA ALA A 348 3.98 5.52 44.83
C ALA A 348 5.09 4.48 44.75
N LEU A 349 4.89 3.46 43.92
CA LEU A 349 5.91 2.46 43.61
C LEU A 349 6.54 2.79 42.27
N VAL A 350 7.85 3.04 42.25
CA VAL A 350 8.58 3.49 41.06
C VAL A 350 9.56 2.41 40.62
N VAL A 351 9.58 2.08 39.33
CA VAL A 351 10.59 1.22 38.71
C VAL A 351 11.21 1.95 37.52
N VAL A 352 12.52 2.17 37.55
CA VAL A 352 13.24 2.97 36.54
C VAL A 352 14.64 2.41 36.32
N ARG A 353 15.25 2.69 35.18
CA ARG A 353 16.67 2.34 34.97
C ARG A 353 17.56 3.04 36.00
N THR A 354 18.55 2.33 36.53
CA THR A 354 19.52 2.85 37.50
C THR A 354 20.27 4.08 36.98
N SER A 355 20.50 4.17 35.67
CA SER A 355 21.12 5.33 35.03
C SER A 355 20.24 6.60 35.05
N ALA A 356 18.95 6.47 35.35
CA ALA A 356 17.98 7.57 35.31
C ALA A 356 17.48 8.03 36.69
N LEU A 357 18.01 7.48 37.79
CA LEU A 357 17.61 7.87 39.16
C LEU A 357 17.66 9.38 39.41
N GLY A 358 18.71 10.05 38.92
CA GLY A 358 18.89 11.50 39.06
C GLY A 358 18.01 12.36 38.13
N LYS A 359 17.25 11.74 37.22
CA LYS A 359 16.48 12.41 36.17
C LYS A 359 14.99 12.49 36.46
N LEU A 360 14.48 11.64 37.35
CA LEU A 360 13.10 11.71 37.81
C LEU A 360 12.79 13.03 38.50
N ARG A 361 11.60 13.55 38.20
CA ARG A 361 11.04 14.78 38.75
C ARG A 361 9.62 14.52 39.24
N ILE A 362 9.24 15.15 40.34
CA ILE A 362 7.87 15.24 40.84
C ILE A 362 7.49 16.72 40.83
N ASP A 363 6.44 17.08 40.09
CA ASP A 363 6.01 18.47 39.83
C ASP A 363 7.18 19.37 39.36
N GLY A 364 8.01 18.83 38.46
CA GLY A 364 9.21 19.49 37.93
C GLY A 364 10.40 19.57 38.90
N ARG A 365 10.26 19.13 40.16
CA ARG A 365 11.32 19.17 41.18
C ARG A 365 12.01 17.82 41.31
N ARG A 366 13.30 17.82 41.68
CA ARG A 366 14.03 16.56 41.95
C ARG A 366 13.39 15.81 43.12
N LEU A 367 13.38 14.48 43.04
CA LEU A 367 13.00 13.64 44.19
C LEU A 367 13.86 13.97 45.42
N PRO A 368 13.30 13.89 46.64
CA PRO A 368 14.04 14.14 47.88
C PRO A 368 15.29 13.25 48.00
N ARG A 369 16.40 13.81 48.54
CA ARG A 369 17.68 13.07 48.66
C ARG A 369 17.62 11.85 49.58
N ASN A 370 16.62 11.78 50.46
CA ASN A 370 16.41 10.66 51.39
C ASN A 370 15.66 9.47 50.77
N VAL A 371 15.26 9.54 49.49
CA VAL A 371 14.64 8.41 48.78
C VAL A 371 15.64 7.26 48.69
N GLN A 372 15.26 6.12 49.25
CA GLN A 372 16.07 4.91 49.27
C GLN A 372 15.78 4.06 48.03
N TRP A 373 16.75 3.97 47.12
CA TRP A 373 16.67 3.15 45.91
C TRP A 373 17.25 1.76 46.15
N LYS A 374 16.57 0.74 45.65
CA LYS A 374 17.04 -0.66 45.67
C LYS A 374 17.26 -1.14 44.24
N LYS A 375 18.43 -1.72 43.96
CA LYS A 375 18.74 -2.30 42.65
C LYS A 375 17.96 -3.60 42.46
N VAL A 376 17.39 -3.79 41.26
CA VAL A 376 16.74 -5.05 40.87
C VAL A 376 17.82 -6.02 40.42
N ALA A 377 17.95 -7.16 41.10
CA ALA A 377 19.01 -8.13 40.85
C ALA A 377 19.00 -8.61 39.39
N GLY A 378 20.19 -8.70 38.76
CA GLY A 378 20.34 -9.18 37.38
C GLY A 378 19.83 -8.24 36.28
N THR A 379 19.44 -7.00 36.60
CA THR A 379 18.96 -6.01 35.62
C THR A 379 19.63 -4.65 35.82
N ASP A 380 19.41 -3.72 34.88
CA ASP A 380 19.81 -2.32 34.99
C ASP A 380 18.71 -1.44 35.61
N PHE A 381 17.71 -2.04 36.26
CA PHE A 381 16.61 -1.32 36.92
C PHE A 381 16.83 -1.16 38.42
N SER A 382 16.16 -0.16 38.97
CA SER A 382 16.07 0.10 40.39
C SER A 382 14.67 0.54 40.73
N TRP A 383 14.27 0.30 41.98
CA TRP A 383 12.94 0.61 42.44
C TRP A 383 12.96 1.34 43.78
N THR A 384 11.88 2.05 44.08
CA THR A 384 11.65 2.67 45.37
C THR A 384 10.15 2.79 45.65
N GLN A 385 9.81 3.02 46.91
CA GLN A 385 8.45 3.24 47.38
C GLN A 385 8.43 4.53 48.19
N ILE A 386 7.62 5.51 47.76
CA ILE A 386 7.60 6.86 48.34
C ILE A 386 6.18 7.24 48.79
N PRO A 387 6.00 7.79 50.00
CA PRO A 387 4.70 8.35 50.40
C PRO A 387 4.41 9.64 49.63
N HIS A 388 3.14 9.90 49.32
CA HIS A 388 2.72 11.15 48.68
C HIS A 388 1.34 11.61 49.17
N SER A 389 0.97 12.84 48.85
CA SER A 389 -0.32 13.43 49.21
C SER A 389 -0.77 14.42 48.15
N GLY A 390 -2.05 14.38 47.78
CA GLY A 390 -2.56 15.19 46.66
C GLY A 390 -2.18 14.61 45.30
N ARG A 391 -2.36 15.43 44.26
CA ARG A 391 -2.03 15.09 42.88
C ARG A 391 -0.62 15.54 42.54
N HIS A 392 0.12 14.71 41.81
CA HIS A 392 1.44 15.03 41.31
C HIS A 392 1.63 14.59 39.86
N VAL A 393 2.47 15.31 39.12
CA VAL A 393 3.02 14.85 37.84
C VAL A 393 4.45 14.35 38.07
N VAL A 394 4.66 13.06 37.85
CA VAL A 394 5.99 12.44 37.92
C VAL A 394 6.52 12.28 36.50
N SER A 395 7.69 12.81 36.19
CA SER A 395 8.25 12.79 34.84
C SER A 395 9.75 12.53 34.82
N SER A 396 10.24 12.11 33.66
CA SER A 396 11.64 11.84 33.36
C SER A 396 11.96 12.36 31.97
N SER A 397 13.09 13.07 31.82
CA SER A 397 13.44 13.76 30.57
C SER A 397 13.82 12.84 29.41
N ASP A 398 14.30 11.62 29.70
CA ASP A 398 14.86 10.72 28.68
C ASP A 398 14.83 9.23 29.06
N SER A 399 14.07 8.85 30.09
CA SER A 399 13.99 7.46 30.54
C SER A 399 12.56 7.08 30.89
N HIS A 400 12.08 6.00 30.28
CA HIS A 400 10.81 5.39 30.60
C HIS A 400 10.89 4.67 31.96
N PHE A 401 9.85 4.81 32.76
CA PHE A 401 9.72 4.17 34.06
C PHE A 401 8.29 3.63 34.23
N ALA A 402 8.07 2.74 35.20
CA ALA A 402 6.73 2.44 35.70
C ALA A 402 6.48 3.19 36.99
N LEU A 403 5.23 3.61 37.16
CA LEU A 403 4.71 4.21 38.36
C LEU A 403 3.39 3.53 38.71
N TYR A 404 3.24 3.10 39.96
CA TYR A 404 2.00 2.53 40.48
C TYR A 404 1.51 3.38 41.66
N SER A 405 0.21 3.64 41.71
CA SER A 405 -0.46 4.29 42.85
C SER A 405 -1.05 3.20 43.72
N ILE A 406 -0.65 3.16 44.99
CA ILE A 406 -1.19 2.24 45.99
C ILE A 406 -1.56 3.03 47.24
N GLY A 407 -2.57 2.58 47.97
CA GLY A 407 -2.94 3.23 49.21
C GLY A 407 -3.58 2.28 50.21
N PHE A 408 -3.38 2.60 51.49
CA PHE A 408 -3.82 1.76 52.59
C PHE A 408 -4.67 2.55 53.59
N LYS A 409 -5.80 1.98 53.99
CA LYS A 409 -6.66 2.55 55.04
C LYS A 409 -7.14 1.39 55.92
N ASN A 410 -7.51 1.67 57.17
CA ASN A 410 -8.04 0.60 58.01
C ASN A 410 -9.27 -0.05 57.33
N ARG A 411 -9.16 -1.36 57.09
CA ARG A 411 -10.12 -2.20 56.38
C ARG A 411 -10.42 -1.75 54.95
N ASN A 412 -9.41 -1.27 54.21
CA ASN A 412 -9.54 -0.94 52.79
C ASN A 412 -8.14 -0.72 52.17
N SER A 413 -7.91 -1.16 50.96
CA SER A 413 -6.71 -0.75 50.21
C SER A 413 -7.05 -0.58 48.72
N TYR A 414 -6.14 0.01 47.95
CA TYR A 414 -6.27 0.05 46.49
C TYR A 414 -4.90 -0.04 45.82
N GLY A 415 -4.87 -0.44 44.56
CA GLY A 415 -3.68 -0.34 43.75
C GLY A 415 -3.97 -0.35 42.26
N ALA A 416 -3.25 0.47 41.49
CA ALA A 416 -3.30 0.47 40.04
C ALA A 416 -2.01 1.07 39.45
N PRO A 417 -1.67 0.78 38.19
CA PRO A 417 -0.74 1.62 37.44
C PRO A 417 -1.19 3.09 37.44
N ALA A 418 -0.24 4.01 37.59
CA ALA A 418 -0.53 5.44 37.50
C ALA A 418 -0.87 5.83 36.04
N GLN A 419 -1.51 6.98 35.88
CA GLN A 419 -1.98 7.48 34.59
C GLN A 419 -0.81 7.99 33.76
N CYS A 420 -0.37 7.27 32.73
CA CYS A 420 0.65 7.81 31.83
C CYS A 420 0.08 8.98 31.02
N LEU A 421 0.83 10.08 30.97
CA LEU A 421 0.47 11.35 30.31
C LEU A 421 1.21 11.55 28.98
N GLN A 422 2.02 10.58 28.57
CA GLN A 422 2.63 10.62 27.26
C GLN A 422 1.54 10.31 26.24
N SER A 423 1.21 11.29 25.39
CA SER A 423 0.47 11.00 24.17
C SER A 423 1.21 9.88 23.47
N VAL A 424 0.49 8.84 23.04
CA VAL A 424 0.99 8.01 21.95
C VAL A 424 1.22 9.02 20.84
N LYS A 425 2.47 9.43 20.59
CA LYS A 425 2.82 9.87 19.24
C LYS A 425 2.33 8.69 18.43
N SER A 426 1.23 8.86 17.69
CA SER A 426 0.59 7.78 16.92
C SER A 426 1.70 6.88 16.45
N ALA A 427 1.73 5.60 16.86
CA ALA A 427 2.83 4.71 16.49
C ALA A 427 3.14 5.01 15.02
N LEU A 428 4.36 5.49 14.76
CA LEU A 428 4.65 6.23 13.53
C LEU A 428 4.25 5.32 12.36
N PRO A 429 3.64 5.86 11.29
CA PRO A 429 3.35 5.07 10.13
C PRO A 429 4.59 4.28 9.71
N GLY A 430 4.44 2.97 9.53
CA GLY A 430 5.52 2.11 9.07
C GLY A 430 5.89 2.53 7.66
N THR A 431 7.18 2.72 7.38
CA THR A 431 7.65 3.06 6.03
C THR A 431 8.61 1.99 5.53
N CYS A 432 8.20 1.32 4.45
CA CYS A 432 9.01 0.39 3.68
C CYS A 432 9.39 1.03 2.35
N TRP A 433 10.55 0.69 1.80
CA TRP A 433 10.93 1.17 0.47
C TRP A 433 11.82 0.18 -0.29
N ALA A 434 11.78 0.30 -1.61
CA ALA A 434 12.72 -0.31 -2.55
C ALA A 434 13.29 0.82 -3.43
N LYS A 435 14.61 1.03 -3.40
CA LYS A 435 15.29 2.16 -4.05
C LYS A 435 16.58 1.70 -4.72
N GLY A 436 16.92 2.30 -5.86
CA GLY A 436 18.21 2.01 -6.52
C GLY A 436 18.21 0.64 -7.17
N ASP A 437 19.30 -0.11 -6.99
CA ASP A 437 19.66 -1.21 -7.88
C ASP A 437 19.44 -2.71 -7.47
N PRO A 438 18.46 -3.16 -6.64
CA PRO A 438 17.56 -2.49 -5.72
C PRO A 438 17.85 -2.85 -4.25
N HIS A 439 17.96 -1.81 -3.44
CA HIS A 439 18.05 -1.88 -1.98
C HIS A 439 16.65 -1.84 -1.35
N TYR A 440 16.40 -2.70 -0.36
CA TYR A 440 15.15 -2.79 0.37
C TYR A 440 15.32 -2.40 1.84
N HIS A 441 14.23 -1.87 2.39
CA HIS A 441 14.08 -1.58 3.81
C HIS A 441 12.66 -1.94 4.23
N SER A 442 12.53 -2.85 5.19
CA SER A 442 11.24 -3.28 5.74
C SER A 442 10.57 -2.19 6.58
N PHE A 443 9.33 -2.43 7.03
CA PHE A 443 8.65 -1.52 7.96
C PHE A 443 9.36 -1.38 9.31
N ASP A 444 10.05 -2.42 9.77
CA ASP A 444 10.72 -2.48 11.08
C ASP A 444 12.22 -2.12 11.03
N GLY A 445 12.73 -1.75 9.84
CA GLY A 445 14.10 -1.26 9.68
C GLY A 445 15.11 -2.27 9.15
N ARG A 446 14.68 -3.48 8.77
CA ARG A 446 15.56 -4.50 8.19
C ARG A 446 15.98 -4.10 6.78
N ARG A 447 17.28 -3.89 6.59
CA ARG A 447 17.90 -3.57 5.28
C ARG A 447 18.43 -4.82 4.60
N PHE A 448 18.23 -4.92 3.29
CA PHE A 448 18.75 -6.02 2.48
C PHE A 448 18.71 -5.71 0.98
N ASP A 449 19.55 -6.40 0.22
CA ASP A 449 19.64 -6.28 -1.24
C ASP A 449 19.08 -7.54 -1.89
N PHE A 450 18.28 -7.37 -2.95
CA PHE A 450 17.67 -8.49 -3.64
C PHE A 450 17.50 -8.19 -5.14
N MET A 451 18.35 -8.83 -5.95
CA MET A 451 18.52 -8.58 -7.38
C MET A 451 17.54 -9.35 -8.27
N GLY A 452 16.37 -9.70 -7.73
CA GLY A 452 15.32 -10.39 -8.47
C GLY A 452 14.80 -9.55 -9.64
N THR A 453 14.36 -10.21 -10.72
CA THR A 453 13.85 -9.61 -11.98
C THR A 453 12.42 -10.03 -12.31
N CYS A 454 11.75 -10.63 -11.34
CA CYS A 454 10.37 -11.08 -11.44
C CYS A 454 9.43 -10.08 -10.75
N THR A 455 8.16 -10.47 -10.63
CA THR A 455 7.18 -9.77 -9.80
C THR A 455 7.18 -10.35 -8.39
N TYR A 456 7.29 -9.49 -7.38
CA TYR A 456 7.34 -9.87 -5.98
C TYR A 456 6.27 -9.15 -5.17
N VAL A 457 5.79 -9.80 -4.11
CA VAL A 457 4.89 -9.19 -3.12
C VAL A 457 5.70 -8.27 -2.22
N ILE A 458 5.52 -6.97 -2.37
CA ILE A 458 6.18 -5.95 -1.54
C ILE A 458 5.51 -5.89 -0.18
N ALA A 459 4.21 -5.68 -0.13
CA ALA A 459 3.44 -5.69 1.10
C ALA A 459 1.99 -6.09 0.79
N LYS A 460 1.39 -6.91 1.64
CA LYS A 460 -0.05 -7.19 1.62
C LYS A 460 -0.58 -7.35 3.03
N ASN A 461 -1.88 -7.13 3.22
CA ASN A 461 -2.55 -7.44 4.48
C ASN A 461 -2.75 -8.97 4.60
N CYS A 462 -2.18 -9.57 5.63
CA CYS A 462 -2.19 -11.01 5.89
C CYS A 462 -2.96 -11.37 7.16
N GLY A 463 -3.58 -10.38 7.82
CA GLY A 463 -4.51 -10.60 8.92
C GLY A 463 -5.70 -11.44 8.47
N LYS A 464 -5.94 -12.58 9.13
CA LYS A 464 -7.07 -13.46 8.79
C LYS A 464 -8.39 -12.73 9.06
N ASN A 465 -9.23 -12.59 8.03
CA ASN A 465 -10.54 -11.89 8.07
C ASN A 465 -10.48 -10.38 8.37
N ASP A 466 -9.30 -9.75 8.30
CA ASP A 466 -9.16 -8.31 8.52
C ASP A 466 -9.43 -7.52 7.23
N SER A 467 -10.35 -6.55 7.32
CA SER A 467 -10.54 -5.51 6.30
C SER A 467 -9.87 -4.22 6.76
N PRO A 468 -9.25 -3.43 5.86
CA PRO A 468 -9.28 -3.57 4.40
C PRO A 468 -8.14 -4.43 3.82
N ALA A 469 -8.45 -5.18 2.76
CA ALA A 469 -7.47 -5.95 2.01
C ALA A 469 -6.71 -5.04 1.03
N PHE A 470 -5.39 -5.26 0.93
CA PHE A 470 -4.56 -4.64 -0.09
C PHE A 470 -3.38 -5.54 -0.45
N GLU A 471 -2.85 -5.38 -1.66
CA GLU A 471 -1.62 -6.02 -2.12
C GLU A 471 -0.82 -5.05 -2.99
N VAL A 472 0.45 -4.83 -2.64
CA VAL A 472 1.42 -4.04 -3.40
C VAL A 472 2.45 -5.00 -3.99
N LEU A 473 2.59 -4.97 -5.31
CA LEU A 473 3.53 -5.77 -6.08
C LEU A 473 4.53 -4.84 -6.77
N ALA A 474 5.78 -5.29 -6.87
CA ALA A 474 6.77 -4.66 -7.73
C ALA A 474 7.36 -5.68 -8.69
N GLN A 475 7.49 -5.30 -9.96
CA GLN A 475 8.27 -6.01 -10.95
C GLN A 475 9.57 -5.26 -11.19
N ASN A 476 10.68 -6.00 -11.12
CA ASN A 476 12.00 -5.44 -11.36
C ASN A 476 12.51 -5.85 -12.74
N GLU A 477 13.38 -5.03 -13.34
CA GLU A 477 14.00 -5.31 -14.64
C GLU A 477 15.49 -5.01 -14.64
N ASN A 478 16.24 -5.65 -15.53
CA ASN A 478 17.62 -5.25 -15.85
C ASN A 478 17.62 -4.13 -16.91
N ARG A 479 18.56 -3.18 -16.80
CA ARG A 479 18.69 -2.06 -17.74
C ARG A 479 20.05 -2.05 -18.43
N GLY A 480 20.30 -3.07 -19.25
CA GLY A 480 21.57 -3.27 -19.95
C GLY A 480 22.64 -4.02 -19.13
N ASN A 481 22.63 -3.91 -17.79
CA ASN A 481 23.45 -4.72 -16.89
C ASN A 481 22.59 -5.82 -16.23
N LEU A 482 22.97 -7.09 -16.41
CA LEU A 482 22.26 -8.26 -15.87
C LEU A 482 22.56 -8.56 -14.40
N ARG A 483 23.46 -7.80 -13.77
CA ARG A 483 23.88 -7.99 -12.38
C ARG A 483 23.12 -7.13 -11.37
N VAL A 484 22.32 -6.18 -11.85
CA VAL A 484 21.54 -5.24 -11.04
C VAL A 484 20.12 -5.13 -11.59
N SER A 485 19.14 -4.87 -10.72
CA SER A 485 17.74 -4.75 -11.14
C SER A 485 17.06 -3.52 -10.54
N TYR A 486 16.04 -3.00 -11.21
CA TYR A 486 15.36 -1.77 -10.80
C TYR A 486 13.86 -1.95 -10.86
N VAL A 487 13.12 -1.34 -9.94
CA VAL A 487 11.65 -1.32 -9.99
C VAL A 487 11.19 -0.70 -11.31
N ALA A 488 10.45 -1.48 -12.11
CA ALA A 488 9.97 -1.09 -13.44
C ALA A 488 8.45 -0.93 -13.50
N LEU A 489 7.75 -1.69 -12.67
CA LEU A 489 6.29 -1.72 -12.62
C LEU A 489 5.85 -1.86 -11.16
N VAL A 490 4.91 -1.03 -10.72
CA VAL A 490 4.28 -1.15 -9.41
C VAL A 490 2.80 -1.42 -9.60
N THR A 491 2.28 -2.49 -9.00
CA THR A 491 0.85 -2.82 -9.05
C THR A 491 0.26 -2.80 -7.65
N VAL A 492 -0.76 -1.98 -7.45
CA VAL A 492 -1.52 -1.88 -6.19
C VAL A 492 -2.92 -2.42 -6.44
N LYS A 493 -3.29 -3.49 -5.71
CA LYS A 493 -4.64 -4.04 -5.71
C LYS A 493 -5.33 -3.63 -4.41
N VAL A 494 -6.43 -2.89 -4.54
CA VAL A 494 -7.21 -2.41 -3.39
C VAL A 494 -8.63 -2.09 -3.83
N TYR A 495 -9.62 -2.39 -2.98
CA TYR A 495 -11.04 -2.22 -3.26
C TYR A 495 -11.50 -2.77 -4.62
N ASP A 496 -11.06 -3.98 -4.96
CA ASP A 496 -11.38 -4.67 -6.22
C ASP A 496 -10.91 -3.95 -7.51
N VAL A 497 -9.98 -3.00 -7.37
CA VAL A 497 -9.32 -2.29 -8.49
C VAL A 497 -7.84 -2.67 -8.55
N SER A 498 -7.32 -2.90 -9.75
CA SER A 498 -5.87 -3.09 -9.99
C SER A 498 -5.26 -1.85 -10.64
N ILE A 499 -4.40 -1.17 -9.90
CA ILE A 499 -3.70 0.05 -10.32
C ILE A 499 -2.27 -0.33 -10.68
N THR A 500 -1.84 -0.08 -11.92
CA THR A 500 -0.49 -0.36 -12.36
C THR A 500 0.22 0.91 -12.82
N VAL A 501 1.42 1.15 -12.31
CA VAL A 501 2.25 2.29 -12.65
C VAL A 501 3.53 1.77 -13.32
N ALA A 502 3.71 2.09 -14.60
CA ALA A 502 4.86 1.62 -15.38
C ALA A 502 5.91 2.70 -15.52
N ARG A 503 7.17 2.29 -15.58
CA ARG A 503 8.31 3.17 -15.84
C ARG A 503 8.10 4.01 -17.09
N SER A 504 8.61 5.24 -17.07
CA SER A 504 8.58 6.19 -18.20
C SER A 504 7.19 6.63 -18.65
N GLU A 505 6.14 6.34 -17.89
CA GLU A 505 4.77 6.79 -18.16
C GLU A 505 4.31 7.90 -17.21
N THR A 506 5.18 8.88 -16.96
CA THR A 506 4.93 9.99 -16.06
C THR A 506 3.57 10.65 -16.31
N GLY A 507 2.80 10.82 -15.23
CA GLY A 507 1.46 11.38 -15.25
C GLY A 507 0.33 10.48 -15.70
N ARG A 508 0.63 9.19 -15.89
CA ARG A 508 -0.35 8.17 -16.23
C ARG A 508 -0.29 6.99 -15.25
N VAL A 509 -1.45 6.35 -15.08
CA VAL A 509 -1.64 5.11 -14.34
C VAL A 509 -2.54 4.18 -15.15
N ARG A 510 -2.41 2.88 -14.99
CA ARG A 510 -3.32 1.89 -15.60
C ARG A 510 -4.32 1.40 -14.58
N ILE A 511 -5.60 1.59 -14.83
CA ILE A 511 -6.70 1.05 -14.02
C ILE A 511 -7.27 -0.15 -14.77
N ASP A 512 -7.14 -1.34 -14.20
CA ASP A 512 -7.54 -2.61 -14.82
C ASP A 512 -6.99 -2.74 -16.25
N ASN A 513 -5.69 -2.46 -16.38
CA ASN A 513 -4.90 -2.39 -17.61
C ASN A 513 -5.20 -1.21 -18.55
N ILE A 514 -6.10 -0.28 -18.23
CA ILE A 514 -6.44 0.86 -19.11
C ILE A 514 -5.70 2.12 -18.66
N VAL A 515 -5.00 2.78 -19.58
CA VAL A 515 -4.21 3.98 -19.31
C VAL A 515 -5.12 5.18 -19.06
N TRP A 516 -5.01 5.77 -17.87
CA TRP A 516 -5.71 6.97 -17.43
C TRP A 516 -4.70 8.05 -17.05
N ASN A 517 -5.05 9.31 -17.30
CA ASN A 517 -4.23 10.46 -16.91
C ASN A 517 -4.54 10.87 -15.47
N LEU A 518 -3.52 11.28 -14.72
CA LEU A 518 -3.68 11.84 -13.39
C LEU A 518 -4.30 13.26 -13.45
N PRO A 519 -5.06 13.68 -12.42
CA PRO A 519 -5.44 12.92 -11.22
C PRO A 519 -6.61 11.95 -11.46
N VAL A 520 -6.70 10.92 -10.60
CA VAL A 520 -7.80 9.94 -10.58
C VAL A 520 -8.35 9.81 -9.16
N THR A 521 -9.67 9.74 -9.02
CA THR A 521 -10.37 9.58 -7.73
C THR A 521 -11.49 8.58 -7.89
N LEU A 522 -11.43 7.49 -7.12
CA LEU A 522 -12.36 6.37 -7.18
C LEU A 522 -13.01 6.13 -5.81
N ASN A 523 -14.06 5.31 -5.81
CA ASN A 523 -14.72 4.79 -4.60
C ASN A 523 -15.18 5.87 -3.63
N ASN A 524 -15.85 6.91 -4.13
CA ASN A 524 -16.34 8.03 -3.32
C ASN A 524 -15.22 8.73 -2.51
N ASN A 525 -14.11 9.04 -3.18
CA ASN A 525 -12.91 9.69 -2.61
C ASN A 525 -12.09 8.82 -1.64
N LYS A 526 -12.36 7.52 -1.56
CA LYS A 526 -11.57 6.60 -0.72
C LYS A 526 -10.26 6.17 -1.35
N LEU A 527 -10.12 6.32 -2.66
CA LEU A 527 -8.92 5.97 -3.40
C LEU A 527 -8.55 7.15 -4.32
N VAL A 528 -7.43 7.80 -4.03
CA VAL A 528 -6.96 8.99 -4.75
C VAL A 528 -5.58 8.71 -5.33
N MET A 529 -5.41 9.04 -6.60
CA MET A 529 -4.13 8.95 -7.30
C MET A 529 -3.81 10.34 -7.87
N SER A 530 -2.66 10.88 -7.49
CA SER A 530 -2.29 12.25 -7.83
C SER A 530 -0.78 12.40 -8.06
N HIS A 531 -0.38 13.51 -8.65
CA HIS A 531 1.03 13.91 -8.65
C HIS A 531 1.41 14.51 -7.31
N SER A 532 2.58 14.12 -6.80
CA SER A 532 3.22 14.77 -5.65
C SER A 532 4.74 14.73 -5.84
N GLY A 533 5.31 15.89 -6.16
CA GLY A 533 6.71 15.99 -6.56
C GLY A 533 6.99 15.15 -7.80
N ARG A 534 8.05 14.34 -7.74
CA ARG A 534 8.45 13.42 -8.82
C ARG A 534 7.69 12.09 -8.82
N PHE A 535 6.74 11.91 -7.90
CA PHE A 535 6.05 10.64 -7.68
C PHE A 535 4.60 10.70 -8.13
N VAL A 536 4.07 9.54 -8.54
CA VAL A 536 2.65 9.26 -8.35
C VAL A 536 2.45 8.93 -6.87
N LEU A 537 1.38 9.46 -6.32
CA LEU A 537 0.93 9.21 -4.97
C LEU A 537 -0.44 8.53 -5.03
N ILE A 538 -0.50 7.29 -4.55
CA ILE A 538 -1.72 6.49 -4.40
C ILE A 538 -2.08 6.45 -2.92
N GLU A 539 -3.27 6.92 -2.56
CA GLU A 539 -3.71 7.05 -1.17
C GLU A 539 -5.08 6.41 -0.95
N THR A 540 -5.23 5.76 0.20
CA THR A 540 -6.48 5.15 0.65
C THR A 540 -7.02 5.80 1.93
N ASP A 541 -8.33 5.64 2.18
CA ASP A 541 -8.99 6.17 3.39
C ASP A 541 -8.50 5.54 4.71
N PHE A 542 -7.89 4.34 4.64
CA PHE A 542 -7.35 3.62 5.78
C PHE A 542 -5.85 3.86 6.03
N GLY A 543 -5.23 4.78 5.29
CA GLY A 543 -3.85 5.20 5.52
C GLY A 543 -2.78 4.31 4.87
N LEU A 544 -3.10 3.58 3.79
CA LEU A 544 -2.08 3.08 2.87
C LEU A 544 -1.68 4.19 1.91
N THR A 545 -0.38 4.42 1.79
CA THR A 545 0.20 5.35 0.82
C THR A 545 1.27 4.62 0.01
N VAL A 546 1.16 4.65 -1.32
CA VAL A 546 2.17 4.11 -2.23
C VAL A 546 2.68 5.23 -3.13
N ARG A 547 4.01 5.41 -3.13
CA ARG A 547 4.71 6.40 -3.96
C ARG A 547 5.66 5.70 -4.90
N TYR A 548 5.57 5.99 -6.19
CA TYR A 548 6.52 5.51 -7.21
C TYR A 548 6.93 6.67 -8.14
N ASP A 549 8.23 6.80 -8.42
CA ASP A 549 8.80 7.90 -9.21
C ASP A 549 8.78 7.65 -10.74
N TRP A 550 8.09 6.60 -11.20
CA TRP A 550 8.15 6.09 -12.57
C TRP A 550 9.57 5.71 -13.02
N ASN A 551 10.50 5.45 -12.10
CA ASN A 551 11.88 5.12 -12.44
C ASN A 551 12.50 4.07 -11.52
N HIS A 552 12.80 4.34 -10.24
CA HIS A 552 13.56 3.42 -9.39
C HIS A 552 13.22 3.47 -7.89
N GLN A 553 12.31 4.34 -7.46
CA GLN A 553 11.97 4.53 -6.05
C GLN A 553 10.51 4.17 -5.78
N LEU A 554 10.31 3.07 -5.06
CA LEU A 554 9.03 2.67 -4.49
C LEU A 554 9.06 2.90 -2.97
N ILE A 555 8.09 3.64 -2.45
CA ILE A 555 7.90 3.85 -1.01
C ILE A 555 6.47 3.45 -0.65
N VAL A 556 6.33 2.62 0.37
CA VAL A 556 5.05 2.18 0.93
C VAL A 556 4.99 2.63 2.38
N THR A 557 3.98 3.44 2.71
CA THR A 557 3.72 3.88 4.08
C THR A 557 2.37 3.34 4.52
N LEU A 558 2.28 2.86 5.77
CA LEU A 558 1.08 2.23 6.30
C LEU A 558 0.82 2.69 7.74
N SER A 559 -0.45 2.93 8.05
CA SER A 559 -0.91 3.22 9.42
C SER A 559 -0.47 2.11 10.40
N SER A 560 -0.08 2.49 11.62
CA SER A 560 0.28 1.55 12.69
C SER A 560 -0.83 0.58 13.09
N SER A 561 -2.08 0.83 12.69
CA SER A 561 -3.18 -0.12 12.82
C SER A 561 -2.95 -1.46 12.10
N PHE A 562 -1.98 -1.51 11.19
CA PHE A 562 -1.56 -2.72 10.48
C PHE A 562 -0.34 -3.41 11.11
N ALA A 563 0.12 -2.96 12.27
CA ALA A 563 1.26 -3.57 12.94
C ALA A 563 1.00 -5.06 13.22
N GLY A 564 1.95 -5.92 12.86
CA GLY A 564 1.84 -7.38 12.96
C GLY A 564 0.86 -8.03 11.98
N LYS A 565 0.24 -7.27 11.07
CA LYS A 565 -0.78 -7.75 10.12
C LYS A 565 -0.27 -7.84 8.69
N THR A 566 0.90 -7.28 8.38
CA THR A 566 1.44 -7.30 7.01
C THR A 566 2.26 -8.56 6.75
N CYS A 567 2.44 -8.88 5.47
CA CYS A 567 3.50 -9.79 5.03
C CYS A 567 3.95 -9.43 3.61
N GLY A 568 5.13 -9.91 3.19
CA GLY A 568 5.80 -9.53 1.94
C GLY A 568 7.26 -9.16 2.18
N LEU A 569 7.93 -8.61 1.15
CA LEU A 569 9.31 -8.11 1.27
C LEU A 569 9.47 -6.97 2.27
N CYS A 570 8.39 -6.26 2.60
CA CYS A 570 8.36 -5.23 3.64
C CYS A 570 8.25 -5.77 5.07
N GLY A 571 8.21 -7.09 5.27
CA GLY A 571 8.15 -7.70 6.59
C GLY A 571 6.74 -7.71 7.21
N ASN A 572 6.68 -7.97 8.51
CA ASN A 572 5.43 -8.17 9.25
C ASN A 572 4.97 -6.94 10.06
N PHE A 573 5.79 -5.89 10.10
CA PHE A 573 5.51 -4.61 10.76
C PHE A 573 5.19 -4.75 12.25
N ASN A 574 5.91 -5.61 12.97
CA ASN A 574 5.68 -5.86 14.40
C ASN A 574 6.68 -5.12 15.31
N GLY A 575 7.58 -4.32 14.74
CA GLY A 575 8.66 -3.61 15.42
C GLY A 575 9.95 -4.42 15.61
N ASN A 576 10.05 -5.64 15.08
CA ASN A 576 11.21 -6.52 15.21
C ASN A 576 11.90 -6.82 13.85
N PRO A 577 12.96 -6.08 13.47
CA PRO A 577 13.63 -6.29 12.19
C PRO A 577 14.30 -7.67 12.02
N ASN A 578 14.46 -8.46 13.09
CA ASN A 578 15.13 -9.75 13.01
C ASN A 578 14.24 -10.86 12.45
N ASP A 579 12.91 -10.70 12.50
CA ASP A 579 11.96 -11.69 11.99
C ASP A 579 11.38 -11.32 10.62
N ASP A 580 11.76 -10.18 10.05
CA ASP A 580 11.27 -9.69 8.76
C ASP A 580 11.55 -10.63 7.57
N PHE A 581 12.53 -11.54 7.70
CA PHE A 581 12.80 -12.57 6.70
C PHE A 581 11.85 -13.77 6.80
N THR A 582 10.62 -13.54 7.27
CA THR A 582 9.57 -14.56 7.35
C THR A 582 8.99 -14.82 5.96
N THR A 583 9.06 -16.07 5.50
CA THR A 583 8.52 -16.52 4.21
C THR A 583 6.98 -16.65 4.26
N PRO A 584 6.28 -16.81 3.12
CA PRO A 584 4.83 -17.05 3.12
C PRO A 584 4.39 -18.28 3.93
N SER A 585 5.31 -19.23 4.18
CA SER A 585 5.06 -20.43 4.98
C SER A 585 5.13 -20.20 6.49
N GLY A 586 5.54 -18.99 6.93
CA GLY A 586 5.77 -18.65 8.34
C GLY A 586 7.15 -19.04 8.85
N THR A 587 8.04 -19.57 8.00
CA THR A 587 9.42 -19.93 8.36
C THR A 587 10.38 -18.77 8.14
N HIS A 588 11.45 -18.68 8.95
CA HIS A 588 12.50 -17.67 8.81
C HIS A 588 13.55 -18.08 7.77
N ALA A 589 13.80 -17.22 6.78
CA ALA A 589 14.77 -17.46 5.72
C ALA A 589 16.20 -17.09 6.15
N ARG A 590 17.18 -17.90 5.74
CA ARG A 590 18.61 -17.73 6.10
C ARG A 590 19.32 -16.59 5.36
N GLY A 591 18.66 -15.86 4.48
CA GLY A 591 19.27 -14.78 3.70
C GLY A 591 18.31 -14.12 2.71
N ALA A 592 18.73 -12.98 2.17
CA ALA A 592 17.90 -12.10 1.34
C ALA A 592 17.42 -12.77 0.05
N VAL A 593 18.26 -13.56 -0.64
CA VAL A 593 17.88 -14.27 -1.87
C VAL A 593 16.80 -15.31 -1.61
N ALA A 594 16.97 -16.14 -0.56
CA ALA A 594 15.98 -17.16 -0.20
C ALA A 594 14.66 -16.52 0.26
N PHE A 595 14.75 -15.44 1.03
CA PHE A 595 13.59 -14.64 1.45
C PHE A 595 12.86 -14.05 0.24
N GLY A 596 13.58 -13.33 -0.62
CA GLY A 596 13.06 -12.67 -1.82
C GLY A 596 12.37 -13.63 -2.78
N SER A 597 13.05 -14.75 -3.07
CA SER A 597 12.52 -15.83 -3.93
C SER A 597 11.21 -16.40 -3.41
N SER A 598 11.03 -16.47 -2.09
CA SER A 598 9.81 -17.03 -1.48
C SER A 598 8.57 -16.16 -1.71
N TRP A 599 8.74 -14.85 -1.96
CA TRP A 599 7.67 -13.88 -2.17
C TRP A 599 7.37 -13.60 -3.66
N LYS A 600 7.90 -14.44 -4.54
CA LYS A 600 7.68 -14.38 -5.99
C LYS A 600 6.23 -14.69 -6.37
N VAL A 601 5.66 -13.92 -7.29
CA VAL A 601 4.32 -14.14 -7.83
C VAL A 601 4.41 -15.00 -9.11
N PRO A 602 3.82 -16.21 -9.13
CA PRO A 602 3.89 -17.09 -10.30
C PRO A 602 3.12 -16.54 -11.52
N GLY A 603 3.63 -16.78 -12.73
CA GLY A 603 2.88 -16.64 -13.98
C GLY A 603 2.76 -15.23 -14.57
N LEU A 604 3.29 -14.18 -13.93
CA LEU A 604 3.23 -12.81 -14.44
C LEU A 604 4.38 -12.43 -15.39
N VAL A 605 5.54 -13.07 -15.25
CA VAL A 605 6.68 -12.91 -16.15
C VAL A 605 7.01 -14.27 -16.74
N LYS A 606 7.29 -14.35 -18.04
CA LYS A 606 7.70 -15.61 -18.69
C LYS A 606 8.99 -16.13 -18.05
N ASP A 607 9.00 -17.38 -17.61
CA ASP A 607 10.11 -18.01 -16.89
C ASP A 607 11.53 -17.77 -17.47
N PRO A 608 11.77 -17.72 -18.79
CA PRO A 608 13.11 -17.46 -19.34
C PRO A 608 13.71 -16.09 -18.99
N LEU A 609 12.88 -15.11 -18.63
CA LEU A 609 13.28 -13.74 -18.31
C LEU A 609 13.33 -13.48 -16.80
N CYS A 610 12.87 -14.42 -15.99
CA CYS A 610 12.63 -14.24 -14.56
C CYS A 610 13.68 -14.98 -13.74
N ARG A 611 14.52 -14.21 -13.04
CA ARG A 611 15.61 -14.71 -12.17
C ARG A 611 15.51 -14.08 -10.79
N ASP A 612 15.79 -14.89 -9.77
CA ASP A 612 15.78 -14.46 -8.37
C ASP A 612 17.19 -14.09 -7.85
N ASP A 613 18.21 -14.17 -8.70
CA ASP A 613 19.60 -13.84 -8.38
C ASP A 613 20.35 -13.30 -9.62
N CYS A 614 21.53 -12.73 -9.40
CA CYS A 614 22.42 -12.17 -10.42
C CYS A 614 23.05 -13.26 -11.31
N VAL A 615 23.19 -12.96 -12.60
CA VAL A 615 23.87 -13.86 -13.56
C VAL A 615 25.38 -13.85 -13.33
N GLY A 616 25.95 -15.01 -13.01
CA GLY A 616 27.39 -15.17 -12.78
C GLY A 616 27.85 -14.75 -11.38
N GLY A 617 26.93 -14.64 -10.42
CA GLY A 617 27.15 -14.12 -9.07
C GLY A 617 26.99 -12.60 -9.00
N CYS A 618 26.46 -12.10 -7.88
CA CYS A 618 26.33 -10.67 -7.67
C CYS A 618 27.71 -10.03 -7.54
N GLU A 619 27.96 -9.05 -8.41
CA GLU A 619 29.24 -8.35 -8.46
C GLU A 619 29.41 -7.50 -7.21
N LYS A 620 30.63 -7.53 -6.69
CA LYS A 620 31.03 -6.75 -5.53
C LYS A 620 31.92 -5.63 -6.03
N CYS A 621 31.63 -4.42 -5.57
CA CYS A 621 32.53 -3.30 -5.80
C CYS A 621 33.84 -3.52 -5.04
N GLU A 622 34.98 -3.27 -5.68
CA GLU A 622 36.29 -3.30 -5.01
C GLU A 622 36.37 -2.22 -3.93
N ASP A 623 36.97 -2.54 -2.77
CA ASP A 623 37.11 -1.61 -1.64
C ASP A 623 37.77 -0.28 -2.04
N LYS A 624 38.71 -0.32 -2.99
CA LYS A 624 39.40 0.89 -3.51
C LYS A 624 38.43 1.82 -4.24
N LEU A 625 37.49 1.27 -5.01
CA LEU A 625 36.45 2.04 -5.69
C LEU A 625 35.41 2.55 -4.68
N MET A 626 34.97 1.71 -3.74
CA MET A 626 34.07 2.13 -2.65
C MET A 626 34.62 3.34 -1.89
N LYS A 627 35.93 3.34 -1.57
CA LYS A 627 36.60 4.46 -0.89
C LYS A 627 36.71 5.71 -1.76
N LYS A 628 36.84 5.56 -3.08
CA LYS A 628 36.83 6.69 -4.03
C LYS A 628 35.46 7.39 -4.00
N TRP A 629 34.37 6.63 -4.02
CA TRP A 629 33.00 7.15 -4.08
C TRP A 629 32.52 7.77 -2.76
N GLU A 630 33.22 7.51 -1.65
CA GLU A 630 32.99 8.15 -0.36
C GLU A 630 33.43 9.63 -0.31
N GLY A 631 34.17 10.11 -1.33
CA GLY A 631 34.55 11.52 -1.42
C GLY A 631 33.35 12.48 -1.53
N THR A 632 33.52 13.72 -1.06
CA THR A 632 32.47 14.75 -1.03
C THR A 632 32.01 15.22 -2.42
N SER A 633 32.83 15.02 -3.46
CA SER A 633 32.43 15.22 -4.86
C SER A 633 31.51 14.11 -5.40
N PHE A 634 31.25 13.07 -4.61
CA PHE A 634 30.38 11.95 -4.94
C PHE A 634 29.39 11.72 -3.77
N CYS A 635 29.35 10.50 -3.22
CA CYS A 635 28.36 10.11 -2.21
C CYS A 635 28.62 10.73 -0.84
N GLY A 636 29.86 11.15 -0.55
CA GLY A 636 30.21 11.84 0.71
C GLY A 636 29.47 13.16 0.92
N LEU A 637 28.84 13.73 -0.11
CA LEU A 637 27.96 14.89 0.02
C LEU A 637 26.77 14.62 0.96
N ILE A 638 26.30 13.37 1.01
CA ILE A 638 25.16 12.94 1.85
C ILE A 638 25.47 13.14 3.34
N THR A 639 26.70 12.84 3.77
CA THR A 639 27.12 12.86 5.18
C THR A 639 27.86 14.15 5.59
N LEU A 640 28.01 15.11 4.67
CA LEU A 640 28.74 16.35 4.96
C LEU A 640 28.02 17.19 6.03
N VAL A 641 28.65 17.33 7.20
CA VAL A 641 28.05 18.02 8.36
C VAL A 641 28.22 19.53 8.30
N VAL A 642 29.42 20.01 7.97
CA VAL A 642 29.73 21.45 7.93
C VAL A 642 29.42 21.99 6.54
N ASN A 643 28.48 22.94 6.46
CA ASN A 643 28.00 23.53 5.20
C ASN A 643 27.50 22.51 4.16
N GLY A 644 27.12 21.31 4.60
CA GLY A 644 26.55 20.29 3.71
C GLY A 644 25.07 20.52 3.45
N PRO A 645 24.58 20.26 2.22
CA PRO A 645 23.22 20.59 1.82
C PRO A 645 22.14 19.78 2.56
N PHE A 646 22.52 18.62 3.11
CA PHE A 646 21.62 17.73 3.85
C PHE A 646 21.86 17.73 5.37
N SER A 647 22.78 18.55 5.89
CA SER A 647 23.19 18.55 7.30
C SER A 647 22.04 18.62 8.31
N LYS A 648 20.98 19.39 8.00
CA LYS A 648 19.77 19.51 8.85
C LYS A 648 18.95 18.21 8.93
N CYS A 649 19.13 17.29 8.01
CA CYS A 649 18.36 16.06 7.90
C CYS A 649 18.94 14.91 8.73
N HIS A 650 20.25 14.95 9.01
CA HIS A 650 20.99 13.85 9.63
C HIS A 650 20.45 13.41 11.00
N SER A 651 19.85 14.32 11.75
CA SER A 651 19.26 14.01 13.07
C SER A 651 17.92 13.27 13.00
N ILE A 652 17.29 13.23 11.82
CA ILE A 652 15.97 12.62 11.61
C ILE A 652 16.07 11.41 10.68
N ILE A 653 16.81 11.53 9.56
CA ILE A 653 17.05 10.45 8.61
C ILE A 653 18.53 10.10 8.62
N ASP A 654 18.85 8.88 9.05
CA ASP A 654 20.21 8.34 9.06
C ASP A 654 20.85 8.39 7.66
N PRO A 655 21.90 9.21 7.44
CA PRO A 655 22.54 9.36 6.15
C PRO A 655 23.37 8.13 5.75
N HIS A 656 23.76 7.27 6.70
CA HIS A 656 24.74 6.22 6.44
C HIS A 656 24.24 5.18 5.43
N THR A 657 22.96 4.80 5.50
CA THR A 657 22.32 3.93 4.50
C THR A 657 22.44 4.49 3.09
N TYR A 658 22.15 5.77 2.94
CA TYR A 658 22.08 6.42 1.65
C TYR A 658 23.48 6.61 1.08
N LEU A 659 24.48 6.85 1.94
CA LEU A 659 25.89 6.84 1.56
C LEU A 659 26.32 5.47 1.00
N GLU A 660 26.04 4.38 1.72
CA GLU A 660 26.46 3.04 1.29
C GLU A 660 25.76 2.61 0.01
N ASN A 661 24.45 2.83 -0.11
CA ASN A 661 23.69 2.57 -1.33
C ASN A 661 24.24 3.40 -2.50
N CYS A 662 24.51 4.69 -2.29
CA CYS A 662 25.09 5.55 -3.32
C CYS A 662 26.45 5.02 -3.81
N LYS A 663 27.35 4.63 -2.89
CA LYS A 663 28.68 4.12 -3.26
C LYS A 663 28.55 2.85 -4.10
N TYR A 664 27.62 1.98 -3.74
CA TYR A 664 27.34 0.75 -4.47
C TYR A 664 26.75 1.04 -5.86
N ASP A 665 25.65 1.79 -5.94
CA ASP A 665 24.97 2.19 -7.19
C ASP A 665 25.96 2.84 -8.18
N VAL A 666 26.76 3.80 -7.72
CA VAL A 666 27.76 4.49 -8.55
C VAL A 666 28.82 3.51 -9.04
N CYS A 667 29.25 2.57 -8.19
CA CYS A 667 30.24 1.58 -8.58
C CYS A 667 29.70 0.58 -9.61
N MET A 668 28.51 0.03 -9.37
CA MET A 668 27.83 -0.89 -10.29
C MET A 668 27.47 -0.22 -11.62
N GLY A 669 27.26 1.10 -11.58
CA GLY A 669 27.12 1.97 -12.75
C GLY A 669 28.42 2.33 -13.46
N GLY A 670 29.57 1.78 -13.07
CA GLY A 670 30.87 2.08 -13.67
C GLY A 670 31.36 3.51 -13.43
N GLY A 671 30.89 4.17 -12.37
CA GLY A 671 31.17 5.56 -12.05
C GLY A 671 30.31 6.57 -12.82
N ASN A 672 29.23 6.11 -13.47
CA ASN A 672 28.34 7.00 -14.21
C ASN A 672 27.61 7.97 -13.27
N HIS A 673 27.77 9.27 -13.54
CA HIS A 673 27.21 10.36 -12.75
C HIS A 673 25.68 10.31 -12.59
N HIS A 674 24.97 9.66 -13.51
CA HIS A 674 23.52 9.49 -13.41
C HIS A 674 23.10 8.77 -12.12
N PHE A 675 23.84 7.75 -11.69
CA PHE A 675 23.54 7.00 -10.46
C PHE A 675 23.81 7.82 -9.21
N LEU A 676 24.83 8.69 -9.23
CA LEU A 676 25.08 9.66 -8.16
C LEU A 676 23.87 10.57 -7.99
N CYS A 677 23.37 11.15 -9.09
CA CYS A 677 22.20 12.03 -9.02
C CYS A 677 20.98 11.30 -8.47
N GLN A 678 20.70 10.07 -8.92
CA GLN A 678 19.58 9.27 -8.42
C GLN A 678 19.69 8.97 -6.92
N ALA A 679 20.89 8.67 -6.42
CA ALA A 679 21.10 8.41 -5.00
C ALA A 679 20.95 9.67 -4.13
N LEU A 680 21.46 10.81 -4.61
CA LEU A 680 21.29 12.11 -3.93
C LEU A 680 19.82 12.53 -3.91
N GLU A 681 19.10 12.33 -5.01
CA GLU A 681 17.65 12.55 -5.11
C GLU A 681 16.87 11.72 -4.08
N ALA A 682 17.21 10.45 -3.92
CA ALA A 682 16.57 9.57 -2.95
C ALA A 682 16.71 10.06 -1.50
N TYR A 683 17.84 10.68 -1.15
CA TYR A 683 18.05 11.26 0.18
C TYR A 683 17.36 12.62 0.32
N ALA A 684 17.44 13.48 -0.70
CA ALA A 684 16.73 14.75 -0.74
C ALA A 684 15.22 14.56 -0.54
N ASP A 685 14.63 13.59 -1.24
CA ASP A 685 13.21 13.25 -1.13
C ASP A 685 12.84 12.73 0.25
N ALA A 686 13.69 11.91 0.88
CA ALA A 686 13.47 11.42 2.24
C ALA A 686 13.48 12.57 3.25
N CYS A 687 14.41 13.52 3.10
CA CYS A 687 14.51 14.69 3.96
C CYS A 687 13.29 15.61 3.82
N GLN A 688 12.91 15.95 2.58
CA GLN A 688 11.75 16.82 2.34
C GLN A 688 10.44 16.14 2.73
N GLY A 689 10.32 14.83 2.51
CA GLY A 689 9.19 14.03 2.98
C GLY A 689 9.03 14.03 4.50
N ALA A 690 10.14 14.17 5.25
CA ALA A 690 10.15 14.35 6.70
C ALA A 690 9.94 15.81 7.15
N GLY A 691 9.65 16.73 6.23
CA GLY A 691 9.44 18.15 6.53
C GLY A 691 10.70 18.99 6.66
N ILE A 692 11.86 18.46 6.27
CA ILE A 692 13.15 19.13 6.39
C ILE A 692 13.52 19.78 5.05
N GLN A 693 13.65 21.10 5.05
CA GLN A 693 14.15 21.83 3.88
C GLN A 693 15.66 21.63 3.73
N VAL A 694 16.05 21.02 2.61
CA VAL A 694 17.45 20.84 2.20
C VAL A 694 17.95 22.09 1.47
N GLN A 695 19.28 22.29 1.42
CA GLN A 695 19.87 23.35 0.59
C GLN A 695 20.03 22.87 -0.85
N ASP A 696 20.42 23.78 -1.76
CA ASP A 696 20.58 23.52 -3.20
C ASP A 696 21.72 22.54 -3.49
N TRP A 697 21.40 21.25 -3.33
CA TRP A 697 22.30 20.14 -3.53
C TRP A 697 22.60 19.91 -5.01
N ARG A 698 21.64 20.18 -5.91
CA ARG A 698 21.78 19.97 -7.36
C ARG A 698 22.87 20.81 -7.98
N ARG A 699 23.02 22.06 -7.56
CA ARG A 699 24.10 22.94 -8.03
C ARG A 699 25.47 22.45 -7.56
N VAL A 700 25.56 21.97 -6.32
CA VAL A 700 26.82 21.48 -5.73
C VAL A 700 27.26 20.16 -6.35
N SER A 701 26.30 19.29 -6.70
CA SER A 701 26.56 17.96 -7.25
C SER A 701 26.43 17.89 -8.78
N GLU A 702 26.30 19.01 -9.48
CA GLU A 702 26.12 19.05 -10.95
C GLU A 702 24.99 18.14 -11.47
N CYS A 703 23.87 18.07 -10.74
CA CYS A 703 22.71 17.22 -11.04
C CYS A 703 21.49 18.05 -11.46
N PRO A 704 21.48 18.68 -12.66
CA PRO A 704 20.41 19.58 -13.08
C PRO A 704 19.07 18.86 -13.20
N ALA A 705 18.00 19.50 -12.71
CA ALA A 705 16.64 19.02 -12.91
C ALA A 705 16.17 19.30 -14.35
N LYS A 706 15.37 18.38 -14.90
CA LYS A 706 14.71 18.55 -16.21
C LYS A 706 13.22 18.70 -15.99
N CYS A 707 12.66 19.83 -16.45
CA CYS A 707 11.24 20.10 -16.35
C CYS A 707 10.55 20.09 -17.71
N PRO A 708 9.26 19.67 -17.77
CA PRO A 708 8.45 19.78 -18.99
C PRO A 708 8.37 21.21 -19.53
N ALA A 709 7.97 21.35 -20.79
CA ALA A 709 7.68 22.67 -21.36
C ALA A 709 6.65 23.43 -20.52
N ASN A 710 6.80 24.75 -20.44
CA ASN A 710 5.93 25.66 -19.65
C ASN A 710 5.93 25.38 -18.14
N SER A 711 7.02 24.83 -17.61
CA SER A 711 7.23 24.64 -16.18
C SER A 711 8.65 25.01 -15.77
N HIS A 712 8.89 25.20 -14.48
CA HIS A 712 10.20 25.47 -13.91
C HIS A 712 10.45 24.60 -12.67
N TYR A 713 11.73 24.42 -12.34
CA TYR A 713 12.15 23.62 -11.20
C TYR A 713 11.99 24.42 -9.90
N GLU A 714 11.49 23.74 -8.86
CA GLU A 714 11.48 24.23 -7.49
C GLU A 714 12.04 23.15 -6.55
N LEU A 715 13.05 23.52 -5.77
CA LEU A 715 13.63 22.63 -4.76
C LEU A 715 12.59 22.24 -3.69
N CYS A 716 11.74 23.20 -3.31
CA CYS A 716 10.70 23.06 -2.29
C CYS A 716 9.41 23.69 -2.85
N GLY A 717 8.79 22.98 -3.78
CA GLY A 717 7.50 23.36 -4.39
C GLY A 717 6.31 22.73 -3.68
N ASN A 718 5.10 23.05 -4.13
CA ASN A 718 3.87 22.55 -3.51
C ASN A 718 3.65 21.06 -3.83
N ALA A 719 3.39 20.24 -2.81
CA ALA A 719 3.11 18.80 -2.96
C ALA A 719 1.74 18.47 -3.58
N CYS A 720 0.87 19.47 -3.70
CA CYS A 720 -0.41 19.39 -4.39
C CYS A 720 -0.38 20.37 -5.58
N PRO A 721 0.02 19.93 -6.78
CA PRO A 721 0.21 20.83 -7.91
C PRO A 721 -1.11 21.44 -8.38
N VAL A 722 -1.03 22.60 -9.03
CA VAL A 722 -2.15 23.21 -9.75
C VAL A 722 -2.51 22.32 -10.94
N THR A 723 -3.71 21.73 -10.94
CA THR A 723 -4.15 20.84 -12.03
C THR A 723 -5.36 21.42 -12.77
N CYS A 724 -5.62 20.92 -13.98
CA CYS A 724 -6.84 21.26 -14.71
C CYS A 724 -8.12 20.87 -13.95
N SER A 725 -8.08 19.79 -13.15
CA SER A 725 -9.23 19.31 -12.36
C SER A 725 -9.44 20.07 -11.05
N ASP A 726 -8.36 20.52 -10.41
CA ASP A 726 -8.42 21.36 -9.20
C ASP A 726 -7.32 22.44 -9.24
N PRO A 727 -7.63 23.63 -9.80
CA PRO A 727 -6.70 24.75 -9.82
C PRO A 727 -6.36 25.31 -8.43
N ASN A 728 -7.18 25.01 -7.40
CA ASN A 728 -7.02 25.56 -6.06
C ASN A 728 -6.33 24.57 -5.09
N ALA A 729 -5.90 23.39 -5.56
CA ALA A 729 -5.27 22.35 -4.76
C ALA A 729 -4.09 22.86 -3.88
N PRO A 730 -3.18 23.74 -4.36
CA PRO A 730 -2.07 24.23 -3.54
C PRO A 730 -2.49 24.91 -2.24
N SER A 731 -3.60 25.66 -2.26
CA SER A 731 -4.10 26.43 -1.11
C SER A 731 -4.64 25.55 0.02
N LYS A 732 -5.04 24.31 -0.31
CA LYS A 732 -5.60 23.33 0.63
C LYS A 732 -4.56 22.29 1.06
N CYS A 733 -3.35 22.33 0.51
CA CYS A 733 -2.31 21.34 0.75
C CYS A 733 -1.71 21.52 2.14
N LYS A 734 -1.79 20.47 2.97
CA LYS A 734 -1.19 20.43 4.31
C LYS A 734 0.11 19.64 4.37
N ARG A 735 0.61 19.18 3.22
CA ARG A 735 1.81 18.34 3.14
C ARG A 735 3.07 19.20 3.15
N PRO A 736 4.20 18.66 3.63
CA PRO A 736 5.50 19.28 3.41
C PRO A 736 5.73 19.60 1.93
N CYS A 737 6.57 20.61 1.67
CA CYS A 737 7.00 20.87 0.31
C CYS A 737 7.80 19.68 -0.23
N VAL A 738 7.83 19.57 -1.55
CA VAL A 738 8.51 18.50 -2.27
C VAL A 738 9.30 19.10 -3.41
N GLU A 739 10.37 18.41 -3.78
CA GLU A 739 11.11 18.73 -4.99
C GLU A 739 10.27 18.43 -6.24
N THR A 740 10.07 19.42 -7.11
CA THR A 740 9.13 19.27 -8.22
C THR A 740 9.41 20.22 -9.39
N CYS A 741 8.74 19.97 -10.51
CA CYS A 741 8.54 20.97 -11.55
C CYS A 741 7.14 21.58 -11.39
N THR A 742 7.09 22.90 -11.29
CA THR A 742 5.86 23.68 -11.11
C THR A 742 5.48 24.35 -12.41
N CYS A 743 4.21 24.23 -12.84
CA CYS A 743 3.73 24.90 -14.04
C CYS A 743 3.87 26.43 -13.89
N ASN A 744 4.27 27.09 -14.98
CA ASN A 744 4.40 28.55 -15.01
C ASN A 744 3.02 29.21 -14.86
N ALA A 745 3.00 30.47 -14.41
CA ALA A 745 1.76 31.24 -14.30
C ALA A 745 0.96 31.23 -15.61
N GLY A 746 -0.35 30.93 -15.53
CA GLY A 746 -1.25 30.79 -16.69
C GLY A 746 -1.35 29.36 -17.24
N PHE A 747 -0.53 28.43 -16.76
CA PHE A 747 -0.54 27.01 -17.17
C PHE A 747 -1.01 26.11 -16.01
N LEU A 748 -1.73 25.05 -16.35
CA LEU A 748 -2.28 24.06 -15.42
C LEU A 748 -1.78 22.66 -15.80
N LEU A 749 -1.54 21.81 -14.80
CA LEU A 749 -1.09 20.44 -15.03
C LEU A 749 -2.23 19.58 -15.61
N SER A 750 -1.99 19.01 -16.78
CA SER A 750 -2.89 18.11 -17.51
C SER A 750 -2.16 16.79 -17.75
N GLY A 751 -2.43 15.78 -16.91
CA GLY A 751 -1.61 14.57 -16.84
C GLY A 751 -0.19 14.93 -16.43
N GLY A 752 0.78 14.75 -17.33
CA GLY A 752 2.20 15.07 -17.10
C GLY A 752 2.72 16.35 -17.80
N GLN A 753 1.83 17.17 -18.37
CA GLN A 753 2.22 18.36 -19.16
C GLN A 753 1.52 19.63 -18.65
N CYS A 754 2.19 20.77 -18.74
CA CYS A 754 1.62 22.07 -18.39
C CYS A 754 0.99 22.72 -19.62
N VAL A 755 -0.34 22.86 -19.61
CA VAL A 755 -1.13 23.41 -20.71
C VAL A 755 -1.82 24.72 -20.32
N PRO A 756 -2.10 25.63 -21.26
CA PRO A 756 -2.92 26.81 -21.01
C PRO A 756 -4.29 26.43 -20.41
N ALA A 757 -4.84 27.29 -19.54
CA ALA A 757 -6.07 26.98 -18.80
C ALA A 757 -7.33 26.76 -19.68
N ASP A 758 -7.36 27.34 -20.87
CA ASP A 758 -8.39 27.17 -21.91
C ASP A 758 -8.24 25.85 -22.69
N GLN A 759 -7.09 25.21 -22.61
CA GLN A 759 -6.80 23.87 -23.17
C GLN A 759 -6.95 22.75 -22.14
N CYS A 760 -7.54 23.04 -20.98
CA CYS A 760 -7.86 22.00 -20.01
C CYS A 760 -8.93 21.03 -20.51
N GLY A 761 -8.76 19.78 -20.11
CA GLY A 761 -9.67 18.69 -20.42
C GLY A 761 -10.95 18.67 -19.57
N CYS A 762 -11.51 17.47 -19.44
CA CYS A 762 -12.78 17.17 -18.81
C CYS A 762 -12.57 16.19 -17.65
N THR A 763 -13.51 16.16 -16.69
CA THR A 763 -13.56 15.11 -15.67
C THR A 763 -14.74 14.19 -15.99
N PHE A 764 -14.51 12.87 -15.94
CA PHE A 764 -15.54 11.86 -16.23
C PHE A 764 -15.35 10.69 -15.27
N GLU A 765 -16.39 10.32 -14.50
CA GLU A 765 -16.36 9.18 -13.57
C GLU A 765 -15.10 9.10 -12.68
N GLY A 766 -14.67 10.25 -12.17
CA GLY A 766 -13.52 10.32 -11.26
C GLY A 766 -12.14 10.33 -11.95
N ARG A 767 -12.06 10.25 -13.28
CA ARG A 767 -10.80 10.39 -14.03
C ARG A 767 -10.72 11.69 -14.83
N TYR A 768 -9.51 12.19 -14.99
CA TYR A 768 -9.21 13.31 -15.88
C TYR A 768 -9.00 12.83 -17.32
N VAL A 769 -9.67 13.51 -18.27
CA VAL A 769 -9.61 13.25 -19.71
C VAL A 769 -9.06 14.50 -20.41
N PRO A 770 -7.87 14.46 -21.02
CA PRO A 770 -7.30 15.56 -21.78
C PRO A 770 -8.23 16.15 -22.86
N ALA A 771 -8.00 17.43 -23.18
CA ALA A 771 -8.78 18.16 -24.17
C ALA A 771 -8.79 17.46 -25.54
N GLY A 772 -9.98 17.22 -26.09
CA GLY A 772 -10.16 16.60 -27.40
C GLY A 772 -9.93 15.08 -27.44
N GLU A 773 -9.49 14.46 -26.35
CA GLU A 773 -9.27 13.02 -26.29
C GLU A 773 -10.58 12.25 -26.47
N SER A 774 -10.54 11.20 -27.29
CA SER A 774 -11.67 10.32 -27.55
C SER A 774 -11.39 8.90 -27.04
N PHE A 775 -12.38 8.26 -26.44
CA PHE A 775 -12.21 6.99 -25.75
C PHE A 775 -13.51 6.17 -25.69
N TRP A 776 -13.37 4.86 -25.46
CA TRP A 776 -14.48 3.98 -25.12
C TRP A 776 -14.77 4.03 -23.61
N ALA A 777 -15.94 4.54 -23.22
CA ALA A 777 -16.31 4.70 -21.81
C ALA A 777 -16.63 3.37 -21.13
N ASP A 778 -17.19 2.40 -21.85
CA ASP A 778 -17.60 1.11 -21.30
C ASP A 778 -16.67 -0.03 -21.72
N GLN A 779 -16.78 -1.16 -21.01
CA GLN A 779 -15.99 -2.37 -21.26
C GLN A 779 -16.31 -3.06 -22.60
N GLY A 780 -17.50 -2.83 -23.17
CA GLY A 780 -17.97 -3.50 -24.38
C GLY A 780 -17.80 -2.68 -25.66
N CYS A 781 -17.12 -1.52 -25.63
CA CYS A 781 -17.01 -0.60 -26.75
C CYS A 781 -18.39 -0.26 -27.37
N ARG A 782 -19.33 0.17 -26.52
CA ARG A 782 -20.70 0.58 -26.91
C ARG A 782 -20.92 2.08 -26.82
N SER A 783 -20.07 2.78 -26.06
CA SER A 783 -20.15 4.22 -25.83
C SER A 783 -18.80 4.86 -26.19
N TRP A 784 -18.79 5.55 -27.34
CA TRP A 784 -17.64 6.31 -27.80
C TRP A 784 -17.78 7.77 -27.37
N CYS A 785 -16.83 8.24 -26.58
CA CYS A 785 -16.88 9.55 -25.96
C CYS A 785 -15.74 10.43 -26.40
N LYS A 786 -15.93 11.75 -26.35
CA LYS A 786 -14.90 12.76 -26.61
C LYS A 786 -14.98 13.90 -25.61
N CYS A 787 -13.84 14.33 -25.07
CA CYS A 787 -13.79 15.53 -24.25
C CYS A 787 -13.93 16.80 -25.11
N LEU A 788 -14.92 17.62 -24.81
CA LEU A 788 -15.14 18.93 -25.42
C LEU A 788 -14.59 20.03 -24.49
N PRO A 789 -13.36 20.53 -24.72
CA PRO A 789 -12.66 21.41 -23.77
C PRO A 789 -13.41 22.71 -23.48
N GLY A 790 -14.03 23.32 -24.49
CA GLY A 790 -14.80 24.57 -24.33
C GLY A 790 -16.00 24.46 -23.39
N LYS A 791 -16.54 23.24 -23.18
CA LYS A 791 -17.62 22.97 -22.23
C LYS A 791 -17.14 22.23 -20.97
N ARG A 792 -15.87 21.81 -20.94
CA ARG A 792 -15.30 20.86 -19.96
C ARG A 792 -16.18 19.64 -19.71
N GLN A 793 -16.86 19.19 -20.74
CA GLN A 793 -17.84 18.10 -20.69
C GLN A 793 -17.46 17.01 -21.69
N VAL A 794 -17.70 15.77 -21.30
CA VAL A 794 -17.57 14.63 -22.20
C VAL A 794 -18.89 14.43 -22.96
N ASP A 795 -18.79 14.37 -24.28
CA ASP A 795 -19.89 14.03 -25.17
C ASP A 795 -19.75 12.57 -25.64
N CYS A 796 -20.82 11.78 -25.49
CA CYS A 796 -20.79 10.34 -25.72
C CYS A 796 -21.86 9.93 -26.72
N GLN A 797 -21.49 9.02 -27.63
CA GLN A 797 -22.37 8.48 -28.66
C GLN A 797 -22.40 6.97 -28.57
N ASN A 798 -23.59 6.39 -28.77
CA ASN A 798 -23.71 4.95 -28.93
C ASN A 798 -23.03 4.53 -30.24
N LYS A 799 -21.94 3.78 -30.12
CA LYS A 799 -21.13 3.29 -31.23
C LYS A 799 -20.67 1.87 -30.87
N GLY A 800 -20.65 0.94 -31.82
CA GLY A 800 -20.16 -0.42 -31.60
C GLY A 800 -18.85 -0.68 -32.35
N CYS A 801 -18.14 -1.73 -31.96
CA CYS A 801 -17.14 -2.32 -32.84
C CYS A 801 -17.79 -2.79 -34.15
N GLY A 802 -17.14 -2.50 -35.28
CA GLY A 802 -17.60 -2.90 -36.60
C GLY A 802 -17.53 -4.41 -36.81
N ALA A 803 -18.16 -4.90 -37.88
CA ALA A 803 -18.13 -6.33 -38.22
C ALA A 803 -16.69 -6.85 -38.32
N GLY A 804 -16.43 -8.04 -37.77
CA GLY A 804 -15.11 -8.67 -37.80
C GLY A 804 -14.08 -8.04 -36.84
N THR A 805 -14.51 -7.19 -35.91
CA THR A 805 -13.66 -6.64 -34.84
C THR A 805 -14.23 -6.97 -33.45
N LEU A 806 -13.36 -7.05 -32.44
CA LEU A 806 -13.71 -7.25 -31.04
C LEU A 806 -13.15 -6.12 -30.17
N CYS A 807 -13.90 -5.74 -29.13
CA CYS A 807 -13.43 -4.79 -28.14
C CYS A 807 -12.30 -5.43 -27.31
N GLN A 808 -11.10 -4.87 -27.42
CA GLN A 808 -9.92 -5.35 -26.72
C GLN A 808 -9.15 -4.18 -26.10
N VAL A 809 -8.29 -4.47 -25.13
CA VAL A 809 -7.35 -3.50 -24.57
C VAL A 809 -5.97 -3.82 -25.13
N ILE A 810 -5.45 -2.95 -25.98
CA ILE A 810 -4.14 -3.09 -26.63
C ILE A 810 -3.25 -1.97 -26.13
N GLU A 811 -2.11 -2.35 -25.55
CA GLU A 811 -1.16 -1.40 -24.93
C GLU A 811 -1.83 -0.44 -23.91
N GLY A 812 -2.91 -0.91 -23.29
CA GLY A 812 -3.70 -0.17 -22.32
C GLY A 812 -4.69 0.84 -22.90
N ILE A 813 -4.89 0.85 -24.21
CA ILE A 813 -5.94 1.60 -24.90
C ILE A 813 -7.04 0.62 -25.28
N ARG A 814 -8.28 0.92 -24.87
CA ARG A 814 -9.44 0.16 -25.34
C ARG A 814 -9.70 0.53 -26.80
N THR A 815 -9.77 -0.47 -27.67
CA THR A 815 -9.97 -0.29 -29.11
C THR A 815 -10.73 -1.49 -29.71
N CYS A 816 -11.25 -1.32 -30.93
CA CYS A 816 -11.85 -2.41 -31.69
C CYS A 816 -10.78 -3.02 -32.60
N GLU A 817 -10.29 -4.20 -32.23
CA GLU A 817 -9.23 -4.91 -32.95
C GLU A 817 -9.80 -5.99 -33.86
N SER A 818 -9.16 -6.22 -35.01
CA SER A 818 -9.54 -7.30 -35.93
C SER A 818 -9.35 -8.67 -35.28
N VAL A 819 -10.36 -9.53 -35.34
CA VAL A 819 -10.36 -10.84 -34.66
C VAL A 819 -9.33 -11.80 -35.27
N SER A 820 -9.11 -11.68 -36.56
CA SER A 820 -8.22 -12.54 -37.34
C SER A 820 -7.72 -11.83 -38.61
N TYR A 821 -6.73 -12.45 -39.23
CA TYR A 821 -6.25 -12.12 -40.58
C TYR A 821 -6.41 -13.36 -41.46
N SER A 822 -6.79 -13.17 -42.72
CA SER A 822 -6.78 -14.25 -43.69
C SER A 822 -5.93 -13.89 -44.91
N THR A 823 -5.26 -14.91 -45.44
CA THR A 823 -4.42 -14.80 -46.63
C THR A 823 -5.06 -15.54 -47.79
N CYS A 824 -5.22 -14.82 -48.90
CA CYS A 824 -5.45 -15.35 -50.23
C CYS A 824 -4.11 -15.56 -50.94
N LYS A 825 -4.00 -16.62 -51.74
CA LYS A 825 -2.78 -16.94 -52.51
C LYS A 825 -3.09 -17.27 -53.95
N ALA A 826 -2.28 -16.74 -54.86
CA ALA A 826 -2.18 -17.17 -56.24
C ALA A 826 -0.78 -17.78 -56.43
N SER A 827 -0.68 -19.04 -56.89
CA SER A 827 0.57 -19.81 -56.95
C SER A 827 0.69 -20.60 -58.25
N GLY A 828 1.84 -20.49 -58.93
CA GLY A 828 2.23 -21.44 -59.99
C GLY A 828 1.39 -21.36 -61.26
N ASP A 829 0.76 -22.48 -61.63
CA ASP A 829 0.12 -22.80 -62.91
C ASP A 829 -1.36 -23.25 -62.81
N PRO A 830 -2.30 -22.32 -62.68
CA PRO A 830 -2.49 -21.28 -61.70
C PRO A 830 -3.44 -21.79 -60.60
N HIS A 831 -2.89 -22.03 -59.41
CA HIS A 831 -3.63 -22.48 -58.26
C HIS A 831 -3.98 -21.29 -57.36
N TYR A 832 -5.28 -21.07 -57.14
CA TYR A 832 -5.79 -20.05 -56.25
C TYR A 832 -6.27 -20.68 -54.94
N THR A 833 -6.03 -19.98 -53.84
CA THR A 833 -6.65 -20.26 -52.55
C THR A 833 -7.25 -18.95 -52.04
N THR A 834 -8.57 -18.90 -51.93
CA THR A 834 -9.31 -17.72 -51.46
C THR A 834 -9.07 -17.44 -49.97
N PHE A 835 -9.58 -16.31 -49.48
CA PHE A 835 -9.55 -16.01 -48.04
C PHE A 835 -10.25 -17.09 -47.20
N ASP A 836 -11.35 -17.67 -47.70
CA ASP A 836 -12.12 -18.71 -47.00
C ASP A 836 -11.65 -20.14 -47.34
N LYS A 837 -10.43 -20.24 -47.88
CA LYS A 837 -9.70 -21.49 -48.17
C LYS A 837 -10.30 -22.34 -49.28
N LYS A 838 -11.18 -21.78 -50.11
CA LYS A 838 -11.60 -22.42 -51.36
C LYS A 838 -10.40 -22.50 -52.30
N ARG A 839 -10.10 -23.70 -52.77
CA ARG A 839 -9.12 -23.93 -53.83
C ARG A 839 -9.82 -24.04 -55.17
N PHE A 840 -9.23 -23.41 -56.18
CA PHE A 840 -9.66 -23.52 -57.57
C PHE A 840 -8.50 -23.19 -58.51
N ASP A 841 -8.63 -23.64 -59.75
CA ASP A 841 -7.65 -23.39 -60.80
C ASP A 841 -8.27 -22.46 -61.85
N PHE A 842 -7.52 -21.45 -62.29
CA PHE A 842 -8.04 -20.46 -63.24
C PHE A 842 -6.97 -19.98 -64.23
N GLN A 843 -7.04 -20.50 -65.45
CA GLN A 843 -6.06 -20.25 -66.51
C GLN A 843 -6.48 -19.08 -67.40
N GLY A 844 -5.79 -17.95 -67.24
CA GLY A 844 -6.02 -16.74 -68.02
C GLY A 844 -4.74 -15.93 -68.21
N THR A 845 -4.71 -15.09 -69.25
CA THR A 845 -3.55 -14.22 -69.63
C THR A 845 -3.89 -12.73 -69.64
N CYS A 846 -5.02 -12.35 -69.06
CA CYS A 846 -5.47 -10.96 -68.97
C CYS A 846 -5.04 -10.35 -67.61
N VAL A 847 -5.47 -9.11 -67.35
CA VAL A 847 -5.34 -8.48 -66.03
C VAL A 847 -6.56 -8.85 -65.20
N TYR A 848 -6.33 -9.49 -64.05
CA TYR A 848 -7.40 -9.95 -63.17
C TYR A 848 -7.39 -9.17 -61.86
N GLN A 849 -8.57 -8.75 -61.42
CA GLN A 849 -8.77 -8.23 -60.07
C GLN A 849 -8.63 -9.39 -59.08
N LEU A 850 -7.49 -9.46 -58.42
CA LEU A 850 -7.24 -10.46 -57.38
C LEU A 850 -8.14 -10.19 -56.17
N VAL A 851 -8.17 -8.94 -55.71
CA VAL A 851 -9.07 -8.48 -54.65
C VAL A 851 -9.18 -6.94 -54.68
N ALA A 852 -10.37 -6.43 -54.39
CA ALA A 852 -10.61 -5.02 -54.10
C ALA A 852 -11.65 -4.84 -53.00
N LEU A 853 -11.71 -3.64 -52.40
CA LEU A 853 -12.84 -3.24 -51.56
C LEU A 853 -14.08 -3.02 -52.45
N CYS A 854 -15.16 -3.76 -52.21
CA CYS A 854 -16.38 -3.72 -53.03
C CYS A 854 -17.61 -3.20 -52.27
N SER A 855 -17.52 -3.06 -50.94
CA SER A 855 -18.56 -2.42 -50.13
C SER A 855 -18.45 -0.90 -50.11
N LYS A 856 -19.55 -0.20 -49.79
CA LYS A 856 -19.58 1.26 -49.59
C LYS A 856 -19.38 1.67 -48.13
N ARG A 857 -18.68 0.86 -47.33
CA ARG A 857 -18.42 1.11 -45.91
C ARG A 857 -17.41 2.26 -45.75
N PRO A 858 -17.80 3.43 -45.21
CA PRO A 858 -16.93 4.61 -45.14
C PRO A 858 -15.74 4.45 -44.18
N GLU A 859 -15.79 3.48 -43.26
CA GLU A 859 -14.74 3.19 -42.29
C GLU A 859 -13.58 2.34 -42.85
N LEU A 860 -13.74 1.74 -44.04
CA LEU A 860 -12.72 0.91 -44.66
C LEU A 860 -11.90 1.70 -45.69
N VAL A 861 -10.59 1.46 -45.72
CA VAL A 861 -9.69 2.11 -46.69
C VAL A 861 -9.87 1.43 -48.05
N PRO A 862 -10.22 2.16 -49.12
CA PRO A 862 -10.31 1.59 -50.46
C PRO A 862 -8.95 1.14 -50.99
N PHE A 863 -8.89 -0.06 -51.57
CA PHE A 863 -7.73 -0.59 -52.26
C PHE A 863 -8.16 -1.51 -53.41
N GLU A 864 -7.28 -1.67 -54.39
CA GLU A 864 -7.44 -2.60 -55.50
C GLU A 864 -6.11 -3.32 -55.77
N ILE A 865 -6.15 -4.63 -56.00
CA ILE A 865 -4.98 -5.44 -56.33
C ILE A 865 -5.27 -6.21 -57.61
N PHE A 866 -4.41 -6.00 -58.60
CA PHE A 866 -4.47 -6.64 -59.90
C PHE A 866 -3.26 -7.56 -60.10
N VAL A 867 -3.48 -8.68 -60.77
CA VAL A 867 -2.43 -9.58 -61.25
C VAL A 867 -2.54 -9.71 -62.76
N GLU A 868 -1.42 -9.57 -63.46
CA GLU A 868 -1.31 -9.89 -64.89
C GLU A 868 -0.52 -11.20 -65.01
N ASP A 869 -1.10 -12.20 -65.67
CA ASP A 869 -0.47 -13.49 -65.92
C ASP A 869 -0.06 -13.61 -67.41
N ASP A 870 1.06 -14.28 -67.71
CA ASP A 870 1.54 -14.48 -69.09
C ASP A 870 2.10 -15.91 -69.28
N HIS A 871 2.12 -16.38 -70.53
CA HIS A 871 2.62 -17.70 -70.89
C HIS A 871 4.15 -17.73 -70.91
N ARG A 872 4.75 -18.75 -70.26
CA ARG A 872 6.22 -18.94 -70.25
C ARG A 872 6.61 -20.13 -71.10
N GLY A 873 6.48 -20.00 -72.42
CA GLY A 873 6.90 -21.01 -73.41
C GLY A 873 5.87 -22.11 -73.73
N SER A 874 4.80 -22.25 -72.96
CA SER A 874 3.64 -23.11 -73.26
C SER A 874 2.35 -22.29 -73.24
N LYS A 875 1.45 -22.51 -74.21
CA LYS A 875 0.11 -21.89 -74.26
C LYS A 875 -0.90 -22.52 -73.28
N VAL A 876 -0.49 -23.56 -72.53
CA VAL A 876 -1.35 -24.33 -71.63
C VAL A 876 -1.32 -23.80 -70.18
N VAL A 877 -0.27 -23.07 -69.79
CA VAL A 877 -0.08 -22.58 -68.42
C VAL A 877 0.30 -21.10 -68.40
N SER A 878 -0.25 -20.32 -67.46
CA SER A 878 0.06 -18.90 -67.27
C SER A 878 0.67 -18.66 -65.89
N PHE A 879 1.56 -17.67 -65.78
CA PHE A 879 2.26 -17.31 -64.54
C PHE A 879 2.22 -15.80 -64.32
N THR A 880 2.13 -15.36 -63.06
CA THR A 880 2.14 -13.93 -62.72
C THR A 880 3.39 -13.19 -63.21
N LYS A 881 3.15 -12.18 -64.03
CA LYS A 881 4.12 -11.28 -64.68
C LYS A 881 4.33 -10.02 -63.85
N LEU A 882 3.25 -9.42 -63.34
CA LEU A 882 3.31 -8.26 -62.45
C LEU A 882 2.11 -8.21 -61.51
N VAL A 883 2.31 -7.54 -60.38
CA VAL A 883 1.26 -7.22 -59.39
C VAL A 883 1.15 -5.71 -59.30
N GLU A 884 -0.04 -5.16 -59.56
CA GLU A 884 -0.35 -3.75 -59.36
C GLU A 884 -1.22 -3.59 -58.10
N ILE A 885 -0.84 -2.66 -57.23
CA ILE A 885 -1.51 -2.34 -55.98
C ILE A 885 -1.90 -0.87 -56.03
N LYS A 886 -3.21 -0.58 -55.97
CA LYS A 886 -3.73 0.78 -55.89
C LYS A 886 -4.26 1.06 -54.49
N VAL A 887 -3.66 2.01 -53.79
CA VAL A 887 -4.04 2.41 -52.41
C VAL A 887 -3.48 3.79 -52.10
N TYR A 888 -4.21 4.61 -51.33
CA TYR A 888 -3.81 6.00 -51.01
C TYR A 888 -3.50 6.90 -52.22
N SER A 889 -4.23 6.70 -53.33
CA SER A 889 -3.97 7.38 -54.61
C SER A 889 -2.58 7.09 -55.21
N LEU A 890 -1.91 6.02 -54.76
CA LEU A 890 -0.69 5.50 -55.34
C LEU A 890 -0.99 4.26 -56.19
N SER A 891 -0.31 4.11 -57.32
CA SER A 891 -0.20 2.85 -58.06
C SER A 891 1.20 2.28 -57.87
N ILE A 892 1.29 1.10 -57.26
CA ILE A 892 2.54 0.40 -56.96
C ILE A 892 2.60 -0.86 -57.82
N VAL A 893 3.61 -0.96 -58.67
CA VAL A 893 3.80 -2.13 -59.54
C VAL A 893 5.05 -2.91 -59.14
N ILE A 894 4.85 -4.19 -58.79
CA ILE A 894 5.92 -5.14 -58.52
C ILE A 894 6.10 -6.03 -59.74
N THR A 895 7.26 -5.90 -60.38
CA THR A 895 7.62 -6.67 -61.59
C THR A 895 8.70 -7.71 -61.29
N ARG A 896 8.85 -8.67 -62.21
CA ARG A 896 9.89 -9.71 -62.17
C ARG A 896 11.30 -9.17 -62.43
N THR A 897 11.42 -8.11 -63.22
CA THR A 897 12.69 -7.64 -63.80
C THR A 897 13.48 -6.73 -62.86
N HIS A 898 12.82 -5.99 -61.97
CA HIS A 898 13.46 -4.95 -61.16
C HIS A 898 13.71 -5.41 -59.71
N VAL A 899 14.65 -6.33 -59.50
CA VAL A 899 14.97 -6.87 -58.16
C VAL A 899 15.48 -5.76 -57.24
N GLY A 900 14.89 -5.63 -56.05
CA GLY A 900 15.24 -4.58 -55.08
C GLY A 900 14.60 -3.22 -55.36
N GLN A 901 13.78 -3.12 -56.41
CA GLN A 901 13.03 -1.92 -56.79
C GLN A 901 11.55 -2.26 -57.03
N ILE A 902 10.72 -1.23 -57.01
CA ILE A 902 9.29 -1.25 -57.39
C ILE A 902 8.98 0.01 -58.19
N MET A 903 7.91 0.02 -58.99
CA MET A 903 7.42 1.25 -59.61
C MET A 903 6.35 1.87 -58.72
N VAL A 904 6.40 3.18 -58.51
CA VAL A 904 5.40 3.98 -57.79
C VAL A 904 5.00 5.11 -58.71
N ASN A 905 3.73 5.17 -59.12
CA ASN A 905 3.21 6.18 -60.07
C ASN A 905 4.09 6.35 -61.32
N ASN A 906 4.52 5.24 -61.92
CA ASN A 906 5.42 5.15 -63.09
C ASN A 906 6.89 5.54 -62.86
N GLU A 907 7.31 5.79 -61.61
CA GLU A 907 8.72 6.03 -61.27
C GLU A 907 9.34 4.83 -60.54
N LEU A 908 10.56 4.45 -60.92
CA LEU A 908 11.26 3.31 -60.33
C LEU A 908 11.99 3.72 -59.05
N VAL A 909 11.63 3.12 -57.92
CA VAL A 909 12.19 3.44 -56.58
C VAL A 909 12.85 2.22 -55.95
N LYS A 910 13.88 2.45 -55.11
CA LYS A 910 14.60 1.40 -54.38
C LYS A 910 13.91 1.05 -53.07
N LEU A 911 13.98 -0.22 -52.67
CA LEU A 911 13.50 -0.72 -51.38
C LEU A 911 14.63 -0.71 -50.33
N PRO A 912 14.34 -0.47 -49.03
CA PRO A 912 13.02 -0.15 -48.47
C PRO A 912 12.62 1.31 -48.70
N ILE A 913 11.31 1.58 -48.72
CA ILE A 913 10.76 2.93 -48.87
C ILE A 913 9.44 3.07 -48.10
N ASP A 914 9.27 4.23 -47.46
CA ASP A 914 8.01 4.65 -46.84
C ASP A 914 7.30 5.67 -47.76
N LEU A 915 6.00 5.49 -47.93
CA LEU A 915 5.16 6.26 -48.85
C LEU A 915 3.92 6.78 -48.10
N ALA A 916 3.23 7.75 -48.71
CA ALA A 916 2.02 8.36 -48.14
C ALA A 916 2.21 8.85 -46.68
N GLY A 917 3.33 9.53 -46.40
CA GLY A 917 3.62 10.04 -45.05
C GLY A 917 3.81 8.94 -43.99
N GLY A 918 4.22 7.73 -44.39
CA GLY A 918 4.43 6.59 -43.49
C GLY A 918 3.22 5.66 -43.34
N GLN A 919 2.12 5.89 -44.07
CA GLN A 919 0.93 5.02 -44.04
C GLN A 919 1.14 3.70 -44.80
N LEU A 920 2.13 3.65 -45.69
CA LEU A 920 2.47 2.48 -46.50
C LEU A 920 3.99 2.32 -46.53
N SER A 921 4.48 1.09 -46.37
CA SER A 921 5.90 0.76 -46.46
C SER A 921 6.10 -0.40 -47.43
N ALA A 922 7.13 -0.30 -48.28
CA ALA A 922 7.53 -1.37 -49.16
C ALA A 922 8.97 -1.81 -48.86
N PHE A 923 9.22 -3.11 -48.75
CA PHE A 923 10.53 -3.65 -48.40
C PHE A 923 10.75 -5.06 -48.97
N LYS A 924 11.98 -5.54 -48.89
CA LYS A 924 12.34 -6.91 -49.29
C LYS A 924 12.34 -7.83 -48.07
N LYS A 925 11.65 -8.97 -48.16
CA LYS A 925 11.66 -10.04 -47.14
C LYS A 925 12.00 -11.37 -47.79
N GLY A 926 13.26 -11.79 -47.71
CA GLY A 926 13.76 -12.94 -48.47
C GLY A 926 13.66 -12.68 -49.98
N PRO A 927 13.09 -13.60 -50.79
CA PRO A 927 12.87 -13.37 -52.22
C PRO A 927 11.70 -12.40 -52.52
N ASN A 928 10.84 -12.14 -51.53
CA ASN A 928 9.61 -11.39 -51.74
C ASN A 928 9.84 -9.87 -51.70
N ALA A 929 9.16 -9.16 -52.59
CA ALA A 929 8.79 -7.77 -52.34
C ALA A 929 7.50 -7.75 -51.53
N VAL A 930 7.49 -7.00 -50.43
CA VAL A 930 6.37 -6.91 -49.49
C VAL A 930 5.93 -5.46 -49.40
N VAL A 931 4.63 -5.22 -49.50
CA VAL A 931 3.97 -3.94 -49.25
C VAL A 931 3.03 -4.11 -48.07
N THR A 932 3.16 -3.25 -47.07
CA THR A 932 2.30 -3.23 -45.86
C THR A 932 1.70 -1.84 -45.67
N THR A 933 0.51 -1.80 -45.10
CA THR A 933 -0.24 -0.56 -44.81
C THR A 933 -0.57 -0.46 -43.32
N ASN A 934 -0.85 0.76 -42.83
CA ASN A 934 -1.25 0.99 -41.44
C ASN A 934 -2.63 0.41 -41.09
N PHE A 935 -3.47 0.06 -42.07
CA PHE A 935 -4.76 -0.62 -41.84
C PHE A 935 -4.66 -2.16 -41.92
N GLY A 936 -3.45 -2.71 -42.06
CA GLY A 936 -3.19 -4.15 -41.96
C GLY A 936 -3.27 -4.94 -43.27
N LEU A 937 -3.46 -4.29 -44.43
CA LEU A 937 -3.26 -4.95 -45.73
C LEU A 937 -1.78 -5.25 -45.93
N GLN A 938 -1.47 -6.50 -46.27
CA GLN A 938 -0.15 -6.94 -46.68
C GLN A 938 -0.20 -7.65 -48.03
N VAL A 939 0.63 -7.23 -48.97
CA VAL A 939 0.80 -7.88 -50.27
C VAL A 939 2.24 -8.34 -50.39
N SER A 940 2.46 -9.59 -50.82
CA SER A 940 3.79 -10.11 -51.11
C SER A 940 3.83 -10.80 -52.45
N PHE A 941 4.88 -10.52 -53.24
CA PHE A 941 5.16 -11.22 -54.49
C PHE A 941 6.60 -11.71 -54.49
N ASP A 942 6.79 -13.00 -54.74
CA ASP A 942 8.11 -13.66 -54.85
C ASP A 942 8.85 -13.33 -56.15
N ARG A 943 8.24 -12.52 -57.02
CA ARG A 943 8.74 -12.13 -58.35
C ARG A 943 8.92 -13.32 -59.30
N LYS A 944 8.31 -14.46 -58.98
CA LYS A 944 8.39 -15.70 -59.76
C LYS A 944 7.02 -16.26 -60.08
N SER A 945 6.20 -16.59 -59.08
CA SER A 945 4.94 -17.32 -59.26
C SER A 945 3.97 -17.24 -58.09
N VAL A 946 4.33 -16.65 -56.95
CA VAL A 946 3.50 -16.65 -55.75
C VAL A 946 3.18 -15.23 -55.32
N VAL A 947 1.89 -14.88 -55.41
CA VAL A 947 1.32 -13.68 -54.83
C VAL A 947 0.53 -14.08 -53.59
N SER A 948 0.71 -13.37 -52.49
CA SER A 948 -0.11 -13.52 -51.30
C SER A 948 -0.65 -12.16 -50.87
N VAL A 949 -1.95 -12.11 -50.60
CA VAL A 949 -2.62 -10.94 -50.04
C VAL A 949 -3.21 -11.34 -48.70
N THR A 950 -2.85 -10.62 -47.65
CA THR A 950 -3.38 -10.80 -46.30
C THR A 950 -4.22 -9.60 -45.93
N LEU A 951 -5.45 -9.86 -45.46
CA LEU A 951 -6.39 -8.84 -45.00
C LEU A 951 -6.84 -9.09 -43.56
N PRO A 952 -7.09 -8.02 -42.79
CA PRO A 952 -7.74 -8.12 -41.49
C PRO A 952 -9.25 -8.37 -41.63
N SER A 953 -9.83 -9.05 -40.63
CA SER A 953 -11.24 -9.45 -40.59
C SER A 953 -12.25 -8.29 -40.51
N ASN A 954 -11.83 -7.05 -40.27
CA ASN A 954 -12.72 -5.89 -40.47
C ASN A 954 -13.15 -5.72 -41.95
N TYR A 955 -12.41 -6.29 -42.90
CA TYR A 955 -12.81 -6.38 -44.32
C TYR A 955 -13.71 -7.59 -44.65
N MET A 956 -14.12 -8.37 -43.64
CA MET A 956 -14.91 -9.58 -43.84
C MET A 956 -16.26 -9.25 -44.50
N GLY A 957 -16.55 -9.93 -45.62
CA GLY A 957 -17.74 -9.69 -46.46
C GLY A 957 -17.76 -8.35 -47.19
N ALA A 958 -16.67 -7.59 -47.20
CA ALA A 958 -16.58 -6.26 -47.82
C ALA A 958 -15.75 -6.24 -49.11
N VAL A 959 -15.05 -7.31 -49.42
CA VAL A 959 -14.15 -7.42 -50.58
C VAL A 959 -14.73 -8.31 -51.66
N CYS A 960 -14.18 -8.20 -52.88
CA CYS A 960 -14.50 -9.10 -53.98
C CYS A 960 -13.35 -9.22 -54.98
N GLY A 961 -13.34 -10.28 -55.77
CA GLY A 961 -12.30 -10.61 -56.75
C GLY A 961 -12.05 -12.13 -56.77
N LEU A 962 -10.96 -12.56 -57.42
CA LEU A 962 -10.56 -13.97 -57.45
C LEU A 962 -10.26 -14.55 -56.04
N CYS A 963 -10.01 -13.70 -55.05
CA CYS A 963 -9.81 -14.11 -53.67
C CYS A 963 -11.10 -14.36 -52.87
N GLY A 964 -12.28 -14.26 -53.50
CA GLY A 964 -13.57 -14.43 -52.83
C GLY A 964 -13.99 -13.19 -52.04
N ASN A 965 -14.99 -13.36 -51.16
CA ASN A 965 -15.60 -12.26 -50.40
C ASN A 965 -15.11 -12.17 -48.94
N TYR A 966 -14.32 -13.15 -48.50
CA TYR A 966 -13.78 -13.27 -47.15
C TYR A 966 -14.91 -13.19 -46.11
N ASN A 967 -15.88 -14.09 -46.12
CA ASN A 967 -16.99 -14.10 -45.16
C ASN A 967 -17.03 -15.36 -44.26
N GLY A 968 -16.04 -16.25 -44.43
CA GLY A 968 -15.93 -17.55 -43.77
C GLY A 968 -16.66 -18.69 -44.47
N LYS A 969 -17.28 -18.46 -45.63
CA LYS A 969 -18.09 -19.46 -46.37
C LYS A 969 -17.52 -19.72 -47.75
N SER A 970 -16.63 -20.70 -47.83
CA SER A 970 -16.00 -21.13 -49.10
C SER A 970 -16.97 -21.53 -50.23
N GLN A 971 -18.26 -21.77 -49.94
CA GLN A 971 -19.25 -22.13 -50.95
C GLN A 971 -19.66 -20.95 -51.84
N ASP A 972 -19.51 -19.71 -51.37
CA ASP A 972 -19.96 -18.50 -52.11
C ASP A 972 -18.80 -17.68 -52.71
N ASP A 973 -17.56 -18.13 -52.52
CA ASP A 973 -16.34 -17.48 -53.00
C ASP A 973 -16.22 -17.39 -54.52
N LEU A 974 -16.87 -18.30 -55.25
CA LEU A 974 -16.83 -18.35 -56.72
C LEU A 974 -18.05 -17.70 -57.37
N ILE A 975 -18.82 -16.91 -56.61
CA ILE A 975 -19.96 -16.17 -57.18
C ILE A 975 -19.44 -15.00 -58.04
N PRO A 976 -19.80 -14.95 -59.33
CA PRO A 976 -19.42 -13.84 -60.20
C PRO A 976 -20.07 -12.52 -59.77
N LYS A 977 -19.48 -11.40 -60.18
CA LYS A 977 -19.85 -10.02 -59.82
C LYS A 977 -21.33 -9.65 -60.06
N ASN A 978 -22.07 -10.44 -60.85
CA ASN A 978 -23.49 -10.26 -61.19
C ASN A 978 -24.48 -11.08 -60.33
N GLY A 979 -24.01 -11.81 -59.30
CA GLY A 979 -24.85 -12.31 -58.20
C GLY A 979 -25.70 -13.57 -58.48
N LYS A 980 -25.43 -14.34 -59.54
CA LYS A 980 -26.09 -15.64 -59.76
C LYS A 980 -25.19 -16.78 -59.26
N ALA A 981 -25.61 -17.47 -58.20
CA ALA A 981 -25.03 -18.76 -57.83
C ALA A 981 -25.52 -19.82 -58.82
N GLN A 982 -24.61 -20.47 -59.53
CA GLN A 982 -24.91 -21.63 -60.38
C GLN A 982 -24.18 -22.86 -59.85
N GLU A 983 -24.89 -23.99 -59.84
CA GLU A 983 -24.47 -25.27 -59.30
C GLU A 983 -23.13 -25.76 -59.87
N VAL A 984 -22.37 -26.43 -59.01
CA VAL A 984 -21.06 -27.03 -59.30
C VAL A 984 -21.16 -28.02 -60.46
N VAL A 985 -20.48 -27.75 -61.58
CA VAL A 985 -19.98 -28.79 -62.50
C VAL A 985 -18.65 -28.35 -63.12
N SER A 986 -17.73 -29.32 -63.20
CA SER A 986 -16.43 -29.32 -63.86
C SER A 986 -16.28 -28.41 -65.09
N SER A 987 -15.11 -27.78 -65.20
CA SER A 987 -14.43 -27.43 -66.46
C SER A 987 -15.36 -26.98 -67.61
N LEU A 988 -15.65 -25.67 -67.73
CA LEU A 988 -15.88 -24.96 -69.02
C LEU A 988 -16.48 -23.53 -68.93
N PHE A 989 -16.73 -22.92 -67.77
CA PHE A 989 -17.46 -21.62 -67.71
C PHE A 989 -16.67 -20.39 -67.21
N PHE A 990 -15.52 -20.12 -67.84
CA PHE A 990 -14.97 -18.76 -67.96
C PHE A 990 -14.52 -18.45 -69.40
N GLN A 991 -15.10 -19.13 -70.39
CA GLN A 991 -15.09 -18.64 -71.77
C GLN A 991 -16.33 -17.78 -71.98
N ASP A 992 -16.08 -16.56 -72.46
CA ASP A 992 -17.03 -15.58 -72.97
C ASP A 992 -17.93 -14.84 -71.96
N SER A 993 -17.33 -13.87 -71.26
CA SER A 993 -17.95 -12.56 -71.11
C SER A 993 -16.99 -11.50 -71.64
N LEU A 994 -17.37 -10.88 -72.75
CA LEU A 994 -16.66 -9.87 -73.52
C LEU A 994 -15.95 -8.81 -72.66
N ASP A 995 -14.74 -8.45 -73.15
CA ASP A 995 -13.95 -7.22 -72.95
C ASP A 995 -12.55 -7.38 -72.31
N CYS A 996 -11.70 -8.25 -72.87
CA CYS A 996 -10.23 -8.08 -72.74
C CYS A 996 -9.65 -7.09 -73.77
N ASP A 997 -10.44 -6.60 -74.74
CA ASP A 997 -9.99 -5.58 -75.69
C ASP A 997 -10.30 -4.13 -75.25
N VAL A 998 -11.31 -3.90 -74.40
CA VAL A 998 -11.67 -2.55 -73.93
C VAL A 998 -10.75 -2.03 -72.79
N LEU A 999 -10.12 -2.93 -72.02
CA LEU A 999 -9.14 -2.54 -70.98
C LEU A 999 -7.74 -2.27 -71.54
N LYS A 1000 -7.36 -2.90 -72.66
CA LYS A 1000 -6.13 -2.54 -73.38
C LYS A 1000 -6.24 -1.17 -74.06
N GLU A 1001 -7.40 -0.82 -74.61
CA GLU A 1001 -7.61 0.49 -75.24
C GLU A 1001 -7.75 1.64 -74.22
N ASN A 1002 -8.35 1.44 -73.04
CA ASN A 1002 -8.49 2.51 -72.04
C ASN A 1002 -7.21 2.78 -71.22
N ILE A 1003 -6.29 1.82 -71.12
CA ILE A 1003 -4.96 2.05 -70.52
C ILE A 1003 -3.99 2.70 -71.51
N MET A 1004 -4.19 2.52 -72.83
CA MET A 1004 -3.38 3.22 -73.86
C MET A 1004 -3.94 4.61 -74.26
N ARG A 1005 -5.27 4.84 -74.27
CA ARG A 1005 -5.84 6.14 -74.67
C ARG A 1005 -5.56 7.30 -73.72
N THR A 1006 -5.22 7.03 -72.46
CA THR A 1006 -4.83 8.10 -71.52
C THR A 1006 -3.39 8.59 -71.75
N ASN A 1007 -2.57 7.85 -72.51
CA ASN A 1007 -1.20 8.25 -72.86
C ASN A 1007 -1.06 8.81 -74.30
N GLU A 1008 -2.00 8.57 -75.21
CA GLU A 1008 -1.93 9.13 -76.58
C GLU A 1008 -2.50 10.56 -76.70
N LEU A 1009 -3.43 10.99 -75.86
CA LEU A 1009 -3.94 12.38 -75.88
C LEU A 1009 -2.98 13.41 -75.26
N LEU A 1010 -1.84 12.98 -74.70
CA LEU A 1010 -0.76 13.86 -74.24
C LEU A 1010 0.46 13.88 -75.17
N TYR A 1011 0.44 13.13 -76.28
CA TYR A 1011 1.55 13.06 -77.24
C TYR A 1011 1.33 13.91 -78.51
N GLU A 1012 0.11 14.33 -78.84
CA GLU A 1012 -0.16 15.19 -80.01
C GLU A 1012 -0.06 16.71 -79.76
N ALA A 1013 0.21 17.17 -78.53
CA ALA A 1013 0.46 18.59 -78.24
C ALA A 1013 1.95 18.99 -78.22
N ARG A 1014 2.87 18.09 -78.62
CA ARG A 1014 4.32 18.35 -78.63
C ARG A 1014 4.97 17.87 -79.92
N ASN A 1015 4.71 18.56 -81.04
CA ASN A 1015 5.67 18.76 -82.15
C ASN A 1015 5.09 19.66 -83.25
N VAL A 1016 5.10 20.98 -83.03
CA VAL A 1016 5.23 21.96 -84.11
C VAL A 1016 6.53 22.72 -83.85
N PRO A 1017 7.48 22.78 -84.81
CA PRO A 1017 8.82 23.27 -84.55
C PRO A 1017 8.88 24.79 -84.61
N VAL A 1018 9.46 25.43 -83.59
CA VAL A 1018 9.86 26.83 -83.66
C VAL A 1018 11.38 26.94 -83.58
N ARG A 1019 12.00 27.28 -84.71
CA ARG A 1019 13.35 27.86 -84.80
C ARG A 1019 13.19 29.35 -85.09
N GLY A 1020 14.00 30.18 -84.43
CA GLY A 1020 14.41 31.49 -84.97
C GLY A 1020 14.07 32.72 -84.13
N HIS A 1021 14.90 32.98 -83.12
CA HIS A 1021 15.61 34.24 -82.87
C HIS A 1021 14.98 35.64 -83.05
N VAL A 1022 15.25 36.45 -82.00
CA VAL A 1022 15.48 37.92 -81.89
C VAL A 1022 14.34 38.82 -81.34
N MET A 1023 14.45 39.13 -80.03
CA MET A 1023 14.51 40.46 -79.33
C MET A 1023 14.09 41.77 -80.07
N PRO A 1024 13.84 42.92 -79.37
CA PRO A 1024 13.69 43.17 -77.91
C PRO A 1024 12.67 44.30 -77.52
N LEU A 1025 12.68 44.66 -76.22
CA LEU A 1025 12.51 45.98 -75.58
C LEU A 1025 11.18 46.38 -74.91
N ASP A 1026 11.37 46.82 -73.66
CA ASP A 1026 10.69 47.85 -72.84
C ASP A 1026 9.19 47.73 -72.56
N GLY A 1027 8.70 48.01 -71.35
CA GLY A 1027 9.32 48.56 -70.15
C GLY A 1027 8.24 49.17 -69.26
N SER A 1028 8.53 49.25 -67.95
CA SER A 1028 7.90 50.17 -66.95
C SER A 1028 6.44 49.86 -66.55
N LYS A 1029 5.94 50.06 -65.31
CA LYS A 1029 6.44 50.45 -63.98
C LYS A 1029 5.21 50.46 -63.02
N TYR A 1030 5.48 50.39 -61.71
CA TYR A 1030 4.67 50.92 -60.57
C TYR A 1030 3.38 50.18 -60.14
N HIS A 1031 2.98 50.10 -58.85
CA HIS A 1031 3.53 50.37 -57.50
C HIS A 1031 2.52 49.74 -56.50
N GLU A 1032 2.97 49.37 -55.28
CA GLU A 1032 2.37 49.57 -53.92
C GLU A 1032 0.84 49.36 -53.70
N ASP A 1033 0.33 48.83 -52.57
CA ASP A 1033 0.75 48.99 -51.17
C ASP A 1033 0.04 47.98 -50.23
N SER A 1034 0.65 47.80 -49.06
CA SER A 1034 0.14 47.28 -47.75
C SER A 1034 -0.28 45.82 -47.57
#